data_AF-A0A3R6DZN6-F1
#
_entry.id   AF-A0A3R6DZN6-F1
#
_cell.length_a   1.000
_cell.length_b   1.000
_cell.length_c   1.000
_cell.angle_alpha   90.00
_cell.angle_beta   90.00
_cell.angle_gamma   90.00
#
_symmetry.space_group_name_H-M   'P 1'
#
loop_
_entity.id
_entity.type
_entity.pdbx_description
1 polymer ?
#
loop_
_entity_poly.entity_id
_entity_poly.type
_entity_poly.pdbx_seq_one_letter_code
_entity_poly.pdbx_strand_id
1 'polypeptide(L)'
;MITDINHSKKELAETFFQRLVDSYGYQPEQMEFDVKVSPTSVADIAIWRSPDDKKSGLAPDIYVLVTCKTEHIKIKAEDYFEQYKQAVLNDMAFYVAHNLKETKVFYIDRNARPLKIERISDFPTALDIVSDQNLTSFVNKVRGYSKDKFLKSLTRCHNIIRNVDKLSPEAAFDEISKILFIKMLYERDAKEELVYSKDKFIKDELYYNGEVDYIQHLFNEVKKAYSTDGLFDSEDKIRIRRESFLLILEELSSVELYDTSDDIKGIAFELFLGKTFRGELGQFFTPRTIVNYMVEVLNVKEGDKVCDPCCGSGGFLIKAFEHVQNQIDQDIHKQITILMDNQSLSDTEKQYKINTLLRECDKTKEGSRYHKLCHDYFFGVDANARMARTSKMNMIMHGDGHVGVYLHDGLINVGGVYDNNFDVILINPPFGAHVEKDMRITSSDIPTDRERALCEELFGSEYISKVYTPIKEYAQEIGKDKKIGKRILELYQINNNSTEILFIERCINLLKPGKRAGIVLPEGVLDNPALDRVRKFIESRAKILNITSIPADVFLSSGANIKPSLVFIEKFMDGEIPEKDYLLSVTKVNDAGISSTGLPSNNEELPIAAKEVASWLSGEVQPNMIYTKIVNRSDLSSWSVKSIFDTTSVNYNPLYKKVRIGDVVSLSKDVICVEPNIEYTRLTVKLFNKGIQERDTVIGAQIGTKRQTRVKGGQFIISKIDGKSAAFGIVDSSLEGAIVTPDFLVYDIDTTQILPEYLELVLTNDAILNQFSISSSGTTGRRRLSQKVFENTLIALPSIDEQRNLLAKILEIRETQKSLEEQMQKSIEYFNNKIFS
;
A
#
# COMPACT_ATOMS: atom_id res chain seq x y z
N MET A 1 -0.42 35.18 48.17
CA MET A 1 -0.10 34.34 46.99
C MET A 1 -1.08 33.19 46.78
N ILE A 2 -1.48 32.40 47.80
CA ILE A 2 -2.52 31.34 47.63
C ILE A 2 -3.94 31.94 47.40
N THR A 3 -4.21 33.13 47.93
CA THR A 3 -5.50 33.83 47.79
C THR A 3 -5.74 34.48 46.41
N ASP A 4 -4.69 34.94 45.71
CA ASP A 4 -4.82 35.55 44.36
C ASP A 4 -5.02 34.49 43.26
N ILE A 5 -4.41 33.31 43.40
CA ILE A 5 -4.52 32.22 42.41
C ILE A 5 -5.94 31.62 42.40
N ASN A 6 -6.57 31.49 43.56
CA ASN A 6 -7.94 30.99 43.67
C ASN A 6 -8.98 31.98 43.13
N HIS A 7 -8.74 33.30 43.24
CA HIS A 7 -9.62 34.31 42.69
C HIS A 7 -9.62 34.29 41.15
N SER A 8 -8.43 34.17 40.55
CA SER A 8 -8.26 34.08 39.09
C SER A 8 -8.81 32.77 38.50
N LYS A 9 -8.82 31.67 39.26
CA LYS A 9 -9.36 30.37 38.80
C LYS A 9 -10.88 30.38 38.75
N LYS A 10 -11.49 30.98 39.76
CA LYS A 10 -12.94 31.11 39.85
C LYS A 10 -13.49 32.01 38.74
N GLU A 11 -12.85 33.13 38.46
CA GLU A 11 -13.21 34.01 37.34
C GLU A 11 -13.12 33.30 35.97
N LEU A 12 -12.10 32.45 35.78
CA LEU A 12 -11.94 31.65 34.56
C LEU A 12 -13.08 30.62 34.40
N ALA A 13 -13.44 29.93 35.49
CA ALA A 13 -14.55 29.00 35.50
C ALA A 13 -15.90 29.71 35.27
N GLU A 14 -16.12 30.88 35.87
CA GLU A 14 -17.33 31.69 35.68
C GLU A 14 -17.44 32.19 34.22
N THR A 15 -16.33 32.61 33.61
CA THR A 15 -16.29 33.02 32.20
C THR A 15 -16.59 31.84 31.26
N PHE A 16 -15.99 30.68 31.55
CA PHE A 16 -16.25 29.47 30.75
C PHE A 16 -17.70 28.99 30.92
N PHE A 17 -18.27 29.08 32.12
CA PHE A 17 -19.67 28.79 32.39
C PHE A 17 -20.60 29.68 31.57
N GLN A 18 -20.34 30.99 31.52
CA GLN A 18 -21.13 31.91 30.71
C GLN A 18 -21.06 31.54 29.22
N ARG A 19 -19.88 31.14 28.73
CA ARG A 19 -19.70 30.64 27.36
C ARG A 19 -20.51 29.36 27.08
N LEU A 20 -20.60 28.45 28.05
CA LEU A 20 -21.43 27.23 27.93
C LEU A 20 -22.92 27.58 27.75
N VAL A 21 -23.40 28.60 28.46
CA VAL A 21 -24.78 29.09 28.31
C VAL A 21 -24.98 29.75 26.94
N ASP A 22 -24.15 30.73 26.60
CA ASP A 22 -24.39 31.61 25.45
C ASP A 22 -24.10 30.93 24.10
N SER A 23 -23.04 30.12 24.04
CA SER A 23 -22.54 29.55 22.77
C SER A 23 -22.92 28.08 22.57
N TYR A 24 -23.12 27.33 23.65
CA TYR A 24 -23.38 25.88 23.57
C TYR A 24 -24.80 25.50 24.06
N GLY A 25 -25.59 26.50 24.49
CA GLY A 25 -27.01 26.35 24.79
C GLY A 25 -27.31 25.63 26.11
N TYR A 26 -26.34 25.55 27.03
CA TYR A 26 -26.56 24.87 28.31
C TYR A 26 -27.42 25.72 29.26
N GLN A 27 -28.39 25.09 29.94
CA GLN A 27 -29.19 25.72 31.00
C GLN A 27 -28.38 25.81 32.31
N PRO A 28 -28.37 26.95 33.02
CA PRO A 28 -27.70 27.07 34.31
C PRO A 28 -28.11 25.98 35.31
N GLU A 29 -29.37 25.54 35.27
CA GLU A 29 -29.92 24.53 36.17
C GLU A 29 -29.38 23.11 35.90
N GLN A 30 -28.72 22.86 34.76
CA GLN A 30 -28.09 21.57 34.44
C GLN A 30 -26.59 21.53 34.72
N MET A 31 -26.03 22.60 35.28
CA MET A 31 -24.60 22.73 35.58
C MET A 31 -24.36 23.06 37.05
N GLU A 32 -23.20 22.69 37.58
CA GLU A 32 -22.80 23.02 38.96
C GLU A 32 -21.30 23.23 39.06
N PHE A 33 -20.88 24.15 39.94
CA PHE A 33 -19.48 24.43 40.24
C PHE A 33 -18.96 23.56 41.38
N ASP A 34 -17.65 23.33 41.41
CA ASP A 34 -16.92 22.71 42.52
C ASP A 34 -17.50 21.34 42.96
N VAL A 35 -17.89 20.52 41.99
CA VAL A 35 -18.53 19.22 42.24
C VAL A 35 -17.49 18.18 42.64
N LYS A 36 -17.68 17.55 43.81
CA LYS A 36 -16.83 16.44 44.28
C LYS A 36 -17.12 15.18 43.47
N VAL A 37 -16.11 14.72 42.74
CA VAL A 37 -16.20 13.52 41.88
C VAL A 37 -15.53 12.31 42.53
N SER A 38 -14.62 12.55 43.48
CA SER A 38 -14.04 11.54 44.36
C SER A 38 -13.59 12.17 45.69
N PRO A 39 -13.18 11.37 46.69
CA PRO A 39 -12.63 11.90 47.95
C PRO A 39 -11.39 12.81 47.75
N THR A 40 -10.70 12.68 46.61
CA THR A 40 -9.45 13.39 46.29
C THR A 40 -9.58 14.37 45.12
N SER A 41 -10.73 14.45 44.45
CA SER A 41 -10.88 15.23 43.21
C SER A 41 -12.18 16.03 43.15
N VAL A 42 -12.05 17.29 42.74
CA VAL A 42 -13.15 18.24 42.52
C VAL A 42 -13.10 18.70 41.06
N ALA A 43 -14.25 18.65 40.39
CA ALA A 43 -14.45 19.24 39.07
C ALA A 43 -14.83 20.72 39.21
N ASP A 44 -14.28 21.57 38.36
CA ASP A 44 -14.57 23.01 38.41
C ASP A 44 -15.98 23.30 37.89
N ILE A 45 -16.41 22.60 36.82
CA ILE A 45 -17.81 22.59 36.36
C ILE A 45 -18.20 21.15 36.00
N ALA A 46 -19.36 20.71 36.48
CA ALA A 46 -20.00 19.47 36.05
C ALA A 46 -21.29 19.79 35.29
N ILE A 47 -21.58 19.01 34.25
CA ILE A 47 -22.75 19.18 33.39
C ILE A 47 -23.54 17.88 33.34
N TRP A 48 -24.82 17.95 33.67
CA TRP A 48 -25.78 16.85 33.53
C TRP A 48 -26.48 16.92 32.18
N ARG A 49 -27.02 15.78 31.72
CA ARG A 49 -27.81 15.71 30.47
C ARG A 49 -29.01 16.65 30.47
N SER A 50 -29.62 16.87 31.63
CA SER A 50 -30.75 17.78 31.81
C SER A 50 -30.84 18.31 33.24
N PRO A 51 -31.59 19.40 33.48
CA PRO A 51 -31.89 19.88 34.84
C PRO A 51 -32.60 18.85 35.73
N ASP A 52 -33.37 17.93 35.14
CA ASP A 52 -34.08 16.90 35.90
C ASP A 52 -33.16 15.75 36.32
N ASP A 53 -32.18 15.39 35.47
CA ASP A 53 -31.13 14.43 35.82
C ASP A 53 -30.25 14.97 36.95
N LYS A 54 -30.01 16.29 37.01
CA LYS A 54 -29.33 16.90 38.16
C LYS A 54 -30.10 16.71 39.46
N LYS A 55 -31.44 16.84 39.43
CA LYS A 55 -32.30 16.68 40.62
C LYS A 55 -32.37 15.24 41.13
N SER A 56 -32.12 14.25 40.26
CA SER A 56 -32.09 12.83 40.65
C SER A 56 -30.94 12.55 41.64
N GLY A 57 -29.83 13.30 41.53
CA GLY A 57 -28.64 13.18 42.35
C GLY A 57 -27.84 11.89 42.18
N LEU A 58 -28.08 11.10 41.12
CA LEU A 58 -27.37 9.85 40.87
C LEU A 58 -26.07 10.11 40.08
N ALA A 59 -24.94 9.57 40.54
CA ALA A 59 -23.81 9.29 39.66
C ALA A 59 -24.11 7.94 38.96
N PRO A 60 -24.14 7.86 37.62
CA PRO A 60 -23.31 8.59 36.66
C PRO A 60 -24.03 9.66 35.81
N ASP A 61 -25.04 10.38 36.33
CA ASP A 61 -25.82 11.34 35.51
C ASP A 61 -25.02 12.59 35.08
N ILE A 62 -23.82 12.78 35.63
CA ILE A 62 -22.83 13.77 35.17
C ILE A 62 -22.21 13.29 33.86
N TYR A 63 -22.35 14.10 32.82
CA TYR A 63 -22.07 13.70 31.45
C TYR A 63 -20.84 14.37 30.84
N VAL A 64 -20.55 15.60 31.27
CA VAL A 64 -19.35 16.36 30.89
C VAL A 64 -18.71 16.92 32.16
N LEU A 65 -17.40 16.74 32.28
CA LEU A 65 -16.61 17.26 33.39
C LEU A 65 -15.58 18.26 32.86
N VAL A 66 -15.62 19.49 33.36
CA VAL A 66 -14.71 20.57 32.98
C VAL A 66 -13.75 20.86 34.12
N THR A 67 -12.46 20.92 33.79
CA THR A 67 -11.38 21.34 34.70
C THR A 67 -10.73 22.62 34.19
N CYS A 68 -10.65 23.64 35.03
CA CYS A 68 -10.04 24.92 34.76
C CYS A 68 -8.67 25.03 35.45
N LYS A 69 -7.67 25.55 34.74
CA LYS A 69 -6.38 25.91 35.34
C LYS A 69 -5.96 27.32 34.96
N THR A 70 -5.34 28.02 35.90
CA THR A 70 -4.88 29.42 35.76
C THR A 70 -3.46 29.49 35.24
N GLU A 71 -3.20 28.76 34.16
CA GLU A 71 -1.91 28.70 33.49
C GLU A 71 -2.08 28.99 32.00
N HIS A 72 -1.03 29.54 31.39
CA HIS A 72 -1.03 29.99 29.99
C HIS A 72 -0.04 29.14 29.16
N ILE A 73 -0.11 27.82 29.36
CA ILE A 73 0.73 26.80 28.71
C ILE A 73 -0.14 25.84 27.90
N LYS A 74 0.46 25.12 26.95
CA LYS A 74 -0.26 24.09 26.17
C LYS A 74 -0.66 22.95 27.10
N ILE A 75 -1.94 22.59 27.13
CA ILE A 75 -2.53 21.50 27.92
C ILE A 75 -1.89 20.19 27.43
N LYS A 76 -1.11 19.52 28.28
CA LYS A 76 -0.59 18.19 27.99
C LYS A 76 -1.58 17.12 28.42
N ALA A 77 -1.49 15.92 27.85
CA ALA A 77 -2.30 14.78 28.29
C ALA A 77 -2.02 14.45 29.77
N GLU A 78 -0.80 14.69 30.24
CA GLU A 78 -0.37 14.43 31.63
C GLU A 78 -0.94 15.38 32.68
N ASP A 79 -1.33 16.61 32.31
CA ASP A 79 -1.69 17.66 33.27
C ASP A 79 -3.04 17.42 33.97
N TYR A 80 -3.82 16.44 33.49
CA TYR A 80 -5.23 16.30 33.79
C TYR A 80 -5.65 14.86 34.13
N PHE A 81 -4.66 14.01 34.40
CA PHE A 81 -4.83 12.57 34.61
C PHE A 81 -5.79 12.22 35.77
N GLU A 82 -5.85 13.02 36.83
CA GLU A 82 -6.71 12.71 37.99
C GLU A 82 -8.19 12.90 37.67
N GLN A 83 -8.58 14.02 37.05
CA GLN A 83 -9.96 14.27 36.64
C GLN A 83 -10.37 13.41 35.44
N TYR A 84 -9.44 13.14 34.52
CA TYR A 84 -9.59 12.13 33.47
C TYR A 84 -9.90 10.74 34.06
N LYS A 85 -9.14 10.30 35.05
CA LYS A 85 -9.35 9.03 35.77
C LYS A 85 -10.74 9.00 36.38
N GLN A 86 -11.18 10.09 37.01
CA GLN A 86 -12.54 10.16 37.57
C GLN A 86 -13.61 10.14 36.49
N ALA A 87 -13.40 10.78 35.33
CA ALA A 87 -14.37 10.72 34.23
C ALA A 87 -14.56 9.29 33.71
N VAL A 88 -13.48 8.51 33.60
CA VAL A 88 -13.53 7.09 33.21
C VAL A 88 -14.18 6.22 34.29
N LEU A 89 -13.79 6.39 35.56
CA LEU A 89 -14.31 5.58 36.67
C LEU A 89 -15.80 5.82 36.95
N ASN A 90 -16.31 7.02 36.64
CA ASN A 90 -17.70 7.40 36.86
C ASN A 90 -18.54 7.35 35.56
N ASP A 91 -18.07 6.66 34.52
CA ASP A 91 -18.79 6.43 33.25
C ASP A 91 -19.28 7.70 32.52
N MET A 92 -18.50 8.78 32.59
CA MET A 92 -18.80 10.04 31.93
C MET A 92 -18.50 9.98 30.42
N ALA A 93 -19.25 10.72 29.60
CA ALA A 93 -19.08 10.72 28.15
C ALA A 93 -17.94 11.64 27.68
N PHE A 94 -17.69 12.74 28.41
CA PHE A 94 -16.67 13.71 28.05
C PHE A 94 -15.86 14.21 29.23
N TYR A 95 -14.58 14.44 28.94
CA TYR A 95 -13.66 15.17 29.80
C TYR A 95 -13.14 16.41 29.08
N VAL A 96 -13.13 17.56 29.74
CA VAL A 96 -12.73 18.84 29.16
C VAL A 96 -11.72 19.54 30.06
N ALA A 97 -10.59 19.93 29.46
CA ALA A 97 -9.57 20.73 30.12
C ALA A 97 -9.56 22.14 29.51
N HIS A 98 -9.64 23.17 30.34
CA HIS A 98 -9.65 24.57 29.95
C HIS A 98 -8.61 25.36 30.74
N ASN A 99 -7.84 26.21 30.08
CA ASN A 99 -6.94 27.16 30.74
C ASN A 99 -6.96 28.52 30.03
N LEU A 100 -6.06 29.43 30.42
CA LEU A 100 -6.02 30.79 29.84
C LEU A 100 -5.58 30.82 28.37
N LYS A 101 -5.08 29.70 27.83
CA LYS A 101 -4.55 29.59 26.47
C LYS A 101 -5.45 28.75 25.55
N GLU A 102 -5.94 27.60 26.01
CA GLU A 102 -6.65 26.65 25.16
C GLU A 102 -7.72 25.81 25.87
N THR A 103 -8.53 25.11 25.07
CA THR A 103 -9.53 24.14 25.54
C THR A 103 -9.34 22.83 24.80
N LYS A 104 -9.29 21.71 25.51
CA LYS A 104 -9.22 20.36 24.93
C LYS A 104 -10.40 19.51 25.36
N VAL A 105 -11.00 18.80 24.40
CA VAL A 105 -12.17 17.96 24.58
C VAL A 105 -11.81 16.51 24.28
N PHE A 106 -12.14 15.62 25.22
CA PHE A 106 -11.88 14.20 25.13
C PHE A 106 -13.20 13.43 25.22
N TYR A 107 -13.47 12.62 24.21
CA TYR A 107 -14.61 11.72 24.14
C TYR A 107 -14.22 10.34 24.67
N ILE A 108 -15.03 9.78 25.56
CA ILE A 108 -14.85 8.45 26.14
C ILE A 108 -15.88 7.50 25.50
N ASP A 109 -15.40 6.59 24.66
CA ASP A 109 -16.24 5.57 24.01
C ASP A 109 -16.50 4.41 24.97
N ARG A 110 -17.59 4.57 25.73
CA ARG A 110 -18.03 3.63 26.77
C ARG A 110 -18.36 2.23 26.25
N ASN A 111 -18.65 2.10 24.94
CA ASN A 111 -19.04 0.83 24.31
C ASN A 111 -17.85 0.08 23.69
N ALA A 112 -16.72 0.75 23.47
CA ALA A 112 -15.53 0.12 22.95
C ALA A 112 -14.95 -0.89 23.97
N ARG A 113 -14.53 -2.05 23.46
CA ARG A 113 -13.78 -3.05 24.22
C ARG A 113 -12.52 -3.40 23.41
N PRO A 114 -11.32 -2.93 23.81
CA PRO A 114 -11.03 -2.16 25.02
C PRO A 114 -11.61 -0.74 25.02
N LEU A 115 -11.71 -0.13 26.21
CA LEU A 115 -12.19 1.25 26.40
C LEU A 115 -11.37 2.19 25.50
N LYS A 116 -12.05 2.94 24.64
CA LYS A 116 -11.41 3.81 23.65
C LYS A 116 -11.69 5.25 24.01
N ILE A 117 -10.64 6.08 24.01
CA ILE A 117 -10.73 7.49 24.35
C ILE A 117 -10.08 8.27 23.24
N GLU A 118 -10.79 9.28 22.78
CA GLU A 118 -10.41 10.02 21.59
C GLU A 118 -10.46 11.51 21.88
N ARG A 119 -9.41 12.20 21.46
CA ARG A 119 -9.46 13.65 21.38
C ARG A 119 -10.39 14.03 20.23
N ILE A 120 -11.35 14.92 20.51
CA ILE A 120 -12.23 15.48 19.50
C ILE A 120 -12.01 16.99 19.37
N SER A 121 -12.26 17.51 18.17
CA SER A 121 -11.93 18.90 17.80
C SER A 121 -12.97 19.92 18.22
N ASP A 122 -14.09 19.51 18.80
CA ASP A 122 -15.21 20.40 19.13
C ASP A 122 -15.88 20.00 20.45
N PHE A 123 -16.58 20.95 21.07
CA PHE A 123 -17.26 20.78 22.35
C PHE A 123 -18.76 20.46 22.11
N PRO A 124 -19.34 19.46 22.78
CA PRO A 124 -20.74 19.06 22.56
C PRO A 124 -21.71 20.16 23.00
N THR A 125 -22.76 20.43 22.24
CA THR A 125 -23.84 21.35 22.66
C THR A 125 -24.82 20.67 23.61
N ALA A 126 -25.68 21.46 24.27
CA ALA A 126 -26.73 20.92 25.12
C ALA A 126 -27.64 19.92 24.37
N LEU A 127 -27.90 20.15 23.07
CA LEU A 127 -28.69 19.24 22.22
C LEU A 127 -27.97 17.92 21.92
N ASP A 128 -26.64 17.94 21.84
CA ASP A 128 -25.83 16.77 21.51
C ASP A 128 -25.81 15.75 22.65
N ILE A 129 -25.88 16.21 23.91
CA ILE A 129 -25.79 15.33 25.08
C ILE A 129 -27.15 14.79 25.58
N VAL A 130 -28.28 15.30 25.07
CA VAL A 130 -29.63 14.90 25.53
C VAL A 130 -29.90 13.40 25.32
N SER A 131 -29.33 12.80 24.26
CA SER A 131 -29.52 11.38 23.96
C SER A 131 -28.27 10.73 23.41
N ASP A 132 -28.10 9.42 23.65
CA ASP A 132 -26.98 8.65 23.11
C ASP A 132 -26.97 8.62 21.57
N GLN A 133 -28.13 8.78 20.92
CA GLN A 133 -28.23 8.90 19.46
C GLN A 133 -27.66 10.23 18.94
N ASN A 134 -28.01 11.35 19.57
CA ASN A 134 -27.48 12.66 19.21
C ASN A 134 -25.97 12.72 19.46
N LEU A 135 -25.53 12.17 20.60
CA LEU A 135 -24.13 12.05 20.95
C LEU A 135 -23.35 11.27 19.89
N THR A 136 -23.85 10.09 19.50
CA THR A 136 -23.23 9.25 18.47
C THR A 136 -23.18 9.98 17.13
N SER A 137 -24.24 10.74 16.78
CA SER A 137 -24.28 11.57 15.58
C SER A 137 -23.24 12.69 15.61
N PHE A 138 -23.12 13.41 16.73
CA PHE A 138 -22.09 14.42 16.96
C PHE A 138 -20.69 13.84 16.86
N VAL A 139 -20.40 12.75 17.56
CA VAL A 139 -19.09 12.09 17.56
C VAL A 139 -18.73 11.58 16.17
N ASN A 140 -19.65 10.92 15.46
CA ASN A 140 -19.42 10.45 14.10
C ASN A 140 -19.25 11.59 13.11
N LYS A 141 -19.99 12.70 13.31
CA LYS A 141 -19.80 13.93 12.53
C LYS A 141 -18.41 14.50 12.78
N VAL A 142 -17.96 14.65 14.01
CA VAL A 142 -16.61 15.16 14.31
C VAL A 142 -15.51 14.21 13.80
N ARG A 143 -15.70 12.88 13.89
CA ARG A 143 -14.80 11.84 13.36
C ARG A 143 -14.70 11.84 11.83
N GLY A 144 -15.82 11.95 11.11
CA GLY A 144 -15.87 11.86 9.65
C GLY A 144 -15.63 13.19 8.92
N TYR A 145 -15.93 14.32 9.56
CA TYR A 145 -15.94 15.63 8.91
C TYR A 145 -14.55 16.30 8.87
N SER A 146 -13.61 15.97 9.77
CA SER A 146 -12.30 16.63 9.82
C SER A 146 -11.38 16.27 8.63
N LYS A 147 -11.27 14.98 8.29
CA LYS A 147 -10.42 14.47 7.20
C LYS A 147 -10.89 14.96 5.82
N ASP A 148 -12.17 14.78 5.50
CA ASP A 148 -12.73 15.17 4.20
C ASP A 148 -12.75 16.69 4.03
N LYS A 149 -13.02 17.43 5.12
CA LYS A 149 -12.92 18.90 5.12
C LYS A 149 -11.47 19.33 4.88
N PHE A 150 -10.51 18.74 5.58
CA PHE A 150 -9.10 19.09 5.39
C PHE A 150 -8.61 18.75 3.97
N LEU A 151 -8.95 17.58 3.43
CA LEU A 151 -8.65 17.21 2.04
C LEU A 151 -9.29 18.18 1.03
N LYS A 152 -10.55 18.58 1.25
CA LYS A 152 -11.24 19.59 0.41
C LYS A 152 -10.53 20.93 0.49
N SER A 153 -10.12 21.37 1.68
CA SER A 153 -9.38 22.62 1.87
C SER A 153 -8.03 22.56 1.18
N LEU A 154 -7.22 21.50 1.34
CA LEU A 154 -5.96 21.31 0.61
C LEU A 154 -6.16 21.37 -0.90
N THR A 155 -7.19 20.68 -1.41
CA THR A 155 -7.53 20.68 -2.85
C THR A 155 -7.91 22.09 -3.32
N ARG A 156 -8.68 22.84 -2.53
CA ARG A 156 -9.05 24.23 -2.86
C ARG A 156 -7.85 25.16 -2.83
N CYS A 157 -6.99 25.07 -1.82
CA CYS A 157 -5.76 25.86 -1.75
C CYS A 157 -4.85 25.60 -2.95
N HIS A 158 -4.66 24.33 -3.32
CA HIS A 158 -3.90 23.94 -4.52
C HIS A 158 -4.50 24.54 -5.80
N ASN A 159 -5.82 24.46 -5.95
CA ASN A 159 -6.54 25.05 -7.08
C ASN A 159 -6.45 26.58 -7.10
N ILE A 160 -6.44 27.26 -5.95
CA ILE A 160 -6.24 28.71 -5.86
C ILE A 160 -4.88 29.06 -6.45
N ILE A 161 -3.80 28.41 -5.99
CA ILE A 161 -2.44 28.68 -6.48
C ILE A 161 -2.34 28.41 -7.99
N ARG A 162 -2.87 27.28 -8.46
CA ARG A 162 -2.84 26.92 -9.88
C ARG A 162 -3.66 27.90 -10.74
N ASN A 163 -4.88 28.23 -10.34
CA ASN A 163 -5.79 29.01 -11.17
C ASN A 163 -5.50 30.51 -11.11
N VAL A 164 -5.12 31.01 -9.93
CA VAL A 164 -4.87 32.41 -9.69
C VAL A 164 -3.42 32.70 -10.11
N ASP A 165 -2.42 32.03 -9.53
CA ASP A 165 -0.99 32.29 -9.78
C ASP A 165 -0.42 31.59 -11.02
N LYS A 166 -1.22 30.77 -11.71
CA LYS A 166 -0.83 30.08 -12.96
C LYS A 166 0.40 29.18 -12.81
N LEU A 167 0.67 28.72 -11.59
CA LEU A 167 1.71 27.74 -11.32
C LEU A 167 1.31 26.37 -11.86
N SER A 168 2.31 25.58 -12.26
CA SER A 168 2.09 24.19 -12.63
C SER A 168 1.59 23.38 -11.41
N PRO A 169 0.89 22.25 -11.60
CA PRO A 169 0.41 21.41 -10.49
C PRO A 169 1.48 21.09 -9.45
N GLU A 170 2.70 20.84 -9.91
CA GLU A 170 3.85 20.55 -9.08
C GLU A 170 4.28 21.75 -8.26
N ALA A 171 4.44 22.91 -8.90
CA ALA A 171 4.85 24.13 -8.22
C ALA A 171 3.76 24.58 -7.24
N ALA A 172 2.49 24.43 -7.59
CA ALA A 172 1.37 24.70 -6.68
C ALA A 172 1.40 23.79 -5.44
N PHE A 173 1.76 22.51 -5.61
CA PHE A 173 1.98 21.57 -4.51
C PHE A 173 3.14 22.00 -3.61
N ASP A 174 4.27 22.39 -4.21
CA ASP A 174 5.46 22.84 -3.48
C ASP A 174 5.13 24.10 -2.64
N GLU A 175 4.35 25.03 -3.19
CA GLU A 175 3.93 26.26 -2.49
C GLU A 175 2.92 26.01 -1.37
N ILE A 176 1.87 25.21 -1.58
CA ILE A 176 0.92 24.90 -0.50
C ILE A 176 1.61 24.17 0.66
N SER A 177 2.56 23.29 0.35
CA SER A 177 3.34 22.57 1.37
C SER A 177 4.11 23.54 2.26
N LYS A 178 4.79 24.55 1.69
CA LYS A 178 5.47 25.61 2.48
C LYS A 178 4.50 26.36 3.39
N ILE A 179 3.29 26.66 2.91
CA ILE A 179 2.26 27.38 3.68
C ILE A 179 1.72 26.52 4.84
N LEU A 180 1.57 25.21 4.64
CA LEU A 180 1.18 24.30 5.74
C LEU A 180 2.21 24.34 6.87
N PHE A 181 3.50 24.33 6.54
CA PHE A 181 4.57 24.44 7.54
C PHE A 181 4.60 25.80 8.24
N ILE A 182 4.31 26.90 7.53
CA ILE A 182 4.14 28.23 8.16
C ILE A 182 3.00 28.18 9.19
N LYS A 183 1.85 27.64 8.80
CA LYS A 183 0.69 27.53 9.71
C LYS A 183 0.99 26.61 10.89
N MET A 184 1.62 25.46 10.68
CA MET A 184 2.03 24.56 11.77
C MET A 184 2.97 25.22 12.77
N LEU A 185 3.99 25.95 12.27
CA LEU A 185 4.94 26.65 13.13
C LEU A 185 4.26 27.76 13.92
N TYR A 186 3.40 28.55 13.25
CA TYR A 186 2.65 29.61 13.90
C TYR A 186 1.76 29.07 15.03
N GLU A 187 0.98 28.02 14.77
CA GLU A 187 0.09 27.42 15.77
C GLU A 187 0.85 26.74 16.92
N ARG A 188 2.07 26.26 16.67
CA ARG A 188 2.97 25.75 17.71
C ARG A 188 3.38 26.83 18.70
N ASP A 189 3.82 27.97 18.17
CA ASP A 189 4.44 29.05 18.93
C ASP A 189 3.42 30.12 19.39
N ALA A 190 2.16 29.98 18.96
CA ALA A 190 1.03 30.81 19.36
C ALA A 190 0.93 30.89 20.89
N LYS A 191 1.14 32.08 21.45
CA LYS A 191 0.96 32.33 22.88
C LYS A 191 -0.52 32.59 23.20
N GLU A 192 -1.21 33.41 22.40
CA GLU A 192 -2.54 33.96 22.73
C GLU A 192 -3.71 33.45 21.84
N GLU A 193 -3.50 33.25 20.53
CA GLU A 193 -4.54 32.78 19.59
C GLU A 193 -4.13 31.47 18.90
N LEU A 194 -4.92 30.40 19.07
CA LEU A 194 -4.62 29.05 18.57
C LEU A 194 -4.75 28.90 17.05
N VAL A 195 -5.41 29.83 16.37
CA VAL A 195 -5.73 29.74 14.94
C VAL A 195 -5.06 30.87 14.19
N TYR A 196 -4.25 30.52 13.19
CA TYR A 196 -3.68 31.49 12.27
C TYR A 196 -4.74 32.00 11.28
N SER A 197 -5.38 33.12 11.61
CA SER A 197 -6.45 33.73 10.82
C SER A 197 -5.93 34.80 9.86
N LYS A 198 -6.73 35.09 8.83
CA LYS A 198 -6.47 36.18 7.87
C LYS A 198 -6.36 37.54 8.57
N ASP A 199 -7.26 37.83 9.51
CA ASP A 199 -7.28 39.11 10.22
C ASP A 199 -6.05 39.27 11.11
N LYS A 200 -5.62 38.20 11.78
CA LYS A 200 -4.41 38.18 12.58
C LYS A 200 -3.16 38.39 11.73
N PHE A 201 -3.07 37.71 10.57
CA PHE A 201 -1.98 37.94 9.63
C PHE A 201 -1.91 39.40 9.18
N ILE A 202 -3.03 40.01 8.78
CA ILE A 202 -3.07 41.41 8.35
C ILE A 202 -2.61 42.33 9.50
N LYS A 203 -3.05 42.07 10.73
CA LYS A 203 -2.62 42.83 11.91
C LYS A 203 -1.12 42.72 12.12
N ASP A 204 -0.56 41.51 12.14
CA ASP A 204 0.88 41.32 12.37
C ASP A 204 1.73 41.89 11.24
N GLU A 205 1.28 41.76 10.00
CA GLU A 205 1.93 42.32 8.82
C GLU A 205 2.06 43.86 8.93
N LEU A 206 1.03 44.54 9.44
CA LEU A 206 1.05 46.00 9.63
C LEU A 206 2.07 46.46 10.68
N TYR A 207 2.37 45.64 11.69
CA TYR A 207 3.35 45.96 12.74
C TYR A 207 4.76 45.47 12.42
N TYR A 208 4.93 44.70 11.34
CA TYR A 208 6.20 44.13 10.95
C TYR A 208 7.07 45.15 10.18
N ASN A 209 8.22 45.51 10.76
CA ASN A 209 9.19 46.44 10.17
C ASN A 209 10.52 45.75 9.82
N GLY A 210 10.45 44.61 9.12
CA GLY A 210 11.64 43.87 8.68
C GLY A 210 12.11 44.23 7.27
N GLU A 211 13.25 43.65 6.88
CA GLU A 211 13.90 43.89 5.58
C GLU A 211 13.26 43.13 4.40
N VAL A 212 12.53 42.05 4.68
CA VAL A 212 11.80 41.23 3.69
C VAL A 212 10.30 41.37 3.90
N ASP A 213 9.47 40.93 2.95
CA ASP A 213 8.03 40.89 3.18
C ASP A 213 7.67 39.89 4.30
N TYR A 214 6.53 40.13 4.97
CA TYR A 214 6.15 39.36 6.15
C TYR A 214 5.92 37.88 5.85
N ILE A 215 5.40 37.53 4.66
CA ILE A 215 5.21 36.14 4.24
C ILE A 215 6.56 35.42 4.14
N GLN A 216 7.54 36.07 3.53
CA GLN A 216 8.89 35.54 3.42
C GLN A 216 9.61 35.48 4.77
N HIS A 217 9.35 36.42 5.68
CA HIS A 217 9.83 36.35 7.06
C HIS A 217 9.33 35.09 7.78
N LEU A 218 8.01 34.83 7.73
CA LEU A 218 7.42 33.63 8.33
C LEU A 218 8.02 32.35 7.74
N PHE A 219 8.22 32.31 6.42
CA PHE A 219 8.86 31.15 5.80
C PHE A 219 10.34 31.01 6.20
N ASN A 220 11.06 32.11 6.41
CA ASN A 220 12.43 32.05 6.92
C ASN A 220 12.49 31.50 8.36
N GLU A 221 11.50 31.78 9.20
CA GLU A 221 11.39 31.16 10.53
C GLU A 221 11.14 29.65 10.43
N VAL A 222 10.33 29.20 9.46
CA VAL A 222 10.19 27.77 9.12
C VAL A 222 11.53 27.18 8.72
N LYS A 223 12.28 27.82 7.80
CA LYS A 223 13.60 27.30 7.39
C LYS A 223 14.57 27.16 8.57
N LYS A 224 14.52 28.07 9.54
CA LYS A 224 15.34 27.97 10.76
C LYS A 224 14.88 26.80 11.65
N ALA A 225 13.57 26.69 11.88
CA ALA A 225 13.00 25.65 12.74
C ALA A 225 13.27 24.23 12.23
N TYR A 226 13.31 24.04 10.91
CA TYR A 226 13.54 22.75 10.24
C TYR A 226 14.94 22.65 9.59
N SER A 227 15.90 23.44 10.08
CA SER A 227 17.23 23.58 9.46
C SER A 227 18.11 22.33 9.59
N THR A 228 17.92 21.54 10.65
CA THR A 228 18.57 20.24 10.88
C THR A 228 18.07 19.16 9.93
N ASP A 229 16.83 19.31 9.46
CA ASP A 229 16.10 18.28 8.72
C ASP A 229 16.42 18.34 7.23
N GLY A 230 17.03 19.43 6.78
CA GLY A 230 17.29 19.70 5.36
C GLY A 230 16.00 19.66 4.54
N LEU A 231 14.91 20.19 5.10
CA LEU A 231 13.59 20.20 4.46
C LEU A 231 13.49 21.25 3.35
N PHE A 232 14.12 22.41 3.57
CA PHE A 232 14.13 23.55 2.67
C PHE A 232 15.55 24.08 2.49
N ASP A 233 15.86 24.50 1.27
CA ASP A 233 17.16 25.08 0.92
C ASP A 233 17.21 26.55 1.34
N SER A 234 18.43 27.11 1.48
CA SER A 234 18.60 28.55 1.80
C SER A 234 17.91 29.44 0.77
N GLU A 235 17.94 29.03 -0.50
CA GLU A 235 17.37 29.74 -1.65
C GLU A 235 15.85 29.54 -1.82
N ASP A 236 15.23 28.64 -1.06
CA ASP A 236 13.77 28.46 -1.12
C ASP A 236 13.05 29.74 -0.66
N LYS A 237 12.04 30.13 -1.44
CA LYS A 237 11.18 31.30 -1.23
C LYS A 237 9.73 30.95 -1.49
N ILE A 238 8.81 31.76 -0.95
CA ILE A 238 7.39 31.74 -1.33
C ILE A 238 7.25 32.47 -2.66
N ARG A 239 6.56 31.86 -3.61
CA ARG A 239 6.43 32.36 -4.99
C ARG A 239 4.98 32.65 -5.41
N ILE A 240 4.09 32.81 -4.44
CA ILE A 240 2.69 33.20 -4.68
C ILE A 240 2.46 34.66 -4.31
N ARG A 241 1.40 35.26 -4.88
CA ARG A 241 1.01 36.62 -4.51
C ARG A 241 0.40 36.68 -3.12
N ARG A 242 0.49 37.86 -2.50
CA ARG A 242 -0.13 38.15 -1.20
C ARG A 242 -1.63 37.85 -1.21
N GLU A 243 -2.35 38.21 -2.26
CA GLU A 243 -3.80 37.96 -2.37
C GLU A 243 -4.10 36.45 -2.33
N SER A 244 -3.31 35.64 -3.04
CA SER A 244 -3.45 34.18 -3.01
C SER A 244 -3.14 33.61 -1.64
N PHE A 245 -2.10 34.12 -0.97
CA PHE A 245 -1.75 33.72 0.39
C PHE A 245 -2.91 34.00 1.36
N LEU A 246 -3.53 35.18 1.28
CA LEU A 246 -4.69 35.54 2.11
C LEU A 246 -5.91 34.63 1.86
N LEU A 247 -6.19 34.27 0.60
CA LEU A 247 -7.26 33.32 0.26
C LEU A 247 -6.98 31.92 0.82
N ILE A 248 -5.72 31.49 0.79
CA ILE A 248 -5.31 30.20 1.36
C ILE A 248 -5.46 30.23 2.88
N LEU A 249 -5.05 31.31 3.55
CA LEU A 249 -5.25 31.46 5.00
C LEU A 249 -6.73 31.43 5.37
N GLU A 250 -7.59 32.04 4.56
CA GLU A 250 -9.04 32.02 4.77
C GLU A 250 -9.60 30.59 4.68
N GLU A 251 -9.20 29.82 3.66
CA GLU A 251 -9.61 28.41 3.51
C GLU A 251 -9.06 27.53 4.64
N LEU A 252 -7.80 27.74 5.05
CA LEU A 252 -7.14 26.98 6.12
C LEU A 252 -7.54 27.44 7.53
N SER A 253 -8.22 28.58 7.70
CA SER A 253 -8.64 29.10 9.01
C SER A 253 -9.53 28.11 9.77
N SER A 254 -10.29 27.31 9.02
CA SER A 254 -11.26 26.35 9.56
C SER A 254 -10.65 24.98 9.93
N VAL A 255 -9.32 24.85 9.80
CA VAL A 255 -8.52 23.66 10.09
C VAL A 255 -7.40 24.02 11.04
N GLU A 256 -7.34 23.38 12.20
CA GLU A 256 -6.18 23.46 13.11
C GLU A 256 -5.15 22.41 12.69
N LEU A 257 -3.91 22.81 12.39
CA LEU A 257 -2.86 21.90 11.93
C LEU A 257 -1.91 21.48 13.04
N TYR A 258 -1.75 22.23 14.11
CA TYR A 258 -0.87 21.83 15.21
C TYR A 258 -1.58 20.89 16.19
N ASP A 259 -2.83 21.20 16.55
CA ASP A 259 -3.53 20.48 17.61
C ASP A 259 -4.43 19.33 17.12
N THR A 260 -4.66 19.21 15.81
CA THR A 260 -5.22 17.99 15.22
C THR A 260 -4.30 16.78 15.51
N SER A 261 -4.84 15.57 15.57
CA SER A 261 -4.00 14.37 15.71
C SER A 261 -3.11 14.19 14.48
N ASP A 262 -1.91 13.65 14.68
CA ASP A 262 -0.97 13.39 13.59
C ASP A 262 -1.60 12.45 12.55
N ASP A 263 -2.40 11.46 12.98
CA ASP A 263 -3.17 10.57 12.10
C ASP A 263 -4.08 11.32 11.11
N ILE A 264 -4.83 12.32 11.57
CA ILE A 264 -5.79 13.04 10.71
C ILE A 264 -5.05 13.89 9.67
N LYS A 265 -3.96 14.56 10.09
CA LYS A 265 -3.14 15.39 9.19
C LYS A 265 -2.43 14.54 8.16
N GLY A 266 -1.77 13.48 8.63
CA GLY A 266 -1.03 12.54 7.81
C GLY A 266 -1.91 11.90 6.75
N ILE A 267 -3.01 11.28 7.16
CA ILE A 267 -3.95 10.61 6.23
C ILE A 267 -4.50 11.60 5.18
N ALA A 268 -4.88 12.81 5.58
CA ALA A 268 -5.38 13.80 4.63
C ALA A 268 -4.30 14.30 3.66
N PHE A 269 -3.07 14.48 4.14
CA PHE A 269 -1.91 14.84 3.32
C PHE A 269 -1.57 13.72 2.34
N GLU A 270 -1.62 12.45 2.74
CA GLU A 270 -1.38 11.31 1.85
C GLU A 270 -2.45 11.16 0.76
N LEU A 271 -3.72 11.40 1.10
CA LEU A 271 -4.79 11.40 0.10
C LEU A 271 -4.63 12.55 -0.89
N PHE A 272 -4.24 13.72 -0.40
CA PHE A 272 -3.93 14.88 -1.25
C PHE A 272 -2.74 14.59 -2.18
N LEU A 273 -1.66 14.01 -1.64
CA LEU A 273 -0.51 13.52 -2.41
C LEU A 273 -0.94 12.54 -3.50
N GLY A 274 -1.66 11.49 -3.12
CA GLY A 274 -2.10 10.45 -4.04
C GLY A 274 -2.94 10.99 -5.19
N LYS A 275 -3.85 11.94 -4.92
CA LYS A 275 -4.71 12.54 -5.96
C LYS A 275 -3.93 13.46 -6.90
N THR A 276 -3.08 14.32 -6.36
CA THR A 276 -2.31 15.31 -7.14
C THR A 276 -1.27 14.64 -8.02
N PHE A 277 -0.51 13.69 -7.46
CA PHE A 277 0.61 13.08 -8.16
C PHE A 277 0.24 11.90 -9.08
N ARG A 278 -0.81 11.12 -8.77
CA ARG A 278 -1.30 10.06 -9.69
C ARG A 278 -2.05 10.62 -10.91
N GLY A 279 -2.77 11.72 -10.71
CA GLY A 279 -3.58 12.35 -11.76
C GLY A 279 -2.74 13.24 -12.69
N GLU A 280 -2.21 14.34 -12.16
CA GLU A 280 -1.66 15.42 -12.99
C GLU A 280 -0.19 15.19 -13.37
N LEU A 281 0.53 14.32 -12.65
CA LEU A 281 2.00 14.24 -12.69
C LEU A 281 2.56 12.90 -13.19
N GLY A 282 1.71 11.90 -13.40
CA GLY A 282 2.12 10.60 -13.94
C GLY A 282 3.14 9.85 -13.08
N GLN A 283 3.23 10.14 -11.77
CA GLN A 283 4.15 9.46 -10.86
C GLN A 283 3.46 8.24 -10.22
N PHE A 284 4.14 7.10 -10.28
CA PHE A 284 3.60 5.80 -9.89
C PHE A 284 3.88 5.50 -8.42
N PHE A 285 2.88 5.67 -7.55
CA PHE A 285 2.99 5.26 -6.15
C PHE A 285 2.57 3.82 -5.96
N THR A 286 3.28 3.12 -5.08
CA THR A 286 2.84 1.82 -4.57
C THR A 286 1.43 1.96 -3.96
N PRO A 287 0.45 1.13 -4.37
CA PRO A 287 -0.88 1.15 -3.78
C PRO A 287 -0.85 0.84 -2.28
N ARG A 288 -1.71 1.48 -1.49
CA ARG A 288 -1.74 1.34 -0.02
C ARG A 288 -1.99 -0.10 0.43
N THR A 289 -2.79 -0.83 -0.32
CA THR A 289 -3.08 -2.24 -0.05
C THR A 289 -1.81 -3.10 -0.12
N ILE A 290 -0.92 -2.83 -1.08
CA ILE A 290 0.38 -3.47 -1.20
C ILE A 290 1.33 -3.04 -0.08
N VAL A 291 1.39 -1.75 0.22
CA VAL A 291 2.20 -1.21 1.33
C VAL A 291 1.82 -1.86 2.66
N ASN A 292 0.51 -1.89 2.98
CA ASN A 292 -0.01 -2.51 4.19
C ASN A 292 0.36 -3.99 4.26
N TYR A 293 0.14 -4.73 3.17
CA TYR A 293 0.46 -6.16 3.08
C TYR A 293 1.94 -6.43 3.38
N MET A 294 2.86 -5.72 2.74
CA MET A 294 4.29 -5.98 2.91
C MET A 294 4.79 -5.63 4.32
N VAL A 295 4.30 -4.53 4.90
CA VAL A 295 4.62 -4.14 6.28
C VAL A 295 4.10 -5.18 7.26
N GLU A 296 2.88 -5.70 7.06
CA GLU A 296 2.27 -6.72 7.92
C GLU A 296 3.00 -8.07 7.80
N VAL A 297 3.36 -8.51 6.58
CA VAL A 297 4.14 -9.74 6.35
C VAL A 297 5.51 -9.67 6.98
N LEU A 298 6.23 -8.56 6.80
CA LEU A 298 7.51 -8.36 7.45
C LEU A 298 7.39 -8.08 8.94
N ASN A 299 6.19 -7.81 9.47
CA ASN A 299 5.91 -7.67 10.89
C ASN A 299 7.00 -6.86 11.63
N VAL A 300 7.20 -5.61 11.17
CA VAL A 300 8.22 -4.69 11.68
C VAL A 300 8.04 -4.52 13.18
N LYS A 301 9.13 -4.63 13.93
CA LYS A 301 9.13 -4.55 15.40
C LYS A 301 9.75 -3.26 15.88
N GLU A 302 9.40 -2.88 17.11
CA GLU A 302 10.13 -1.84 17.82
C GLU A 302 11.61 -2.20 17.91
N GLY A 303 12.48 -1.24 17.56
CA GLY A 303 13.92 -1.44 17.53
C GLY A 303 14.48 -1.90 16.17
N ASP A 304 13.64 -2.31 15.22
CA ASP A 304 14.09 -2.62 13.86
C ASP A 304 14.50 -1.32 13.14
N LYS A 305 15.72 -1.26 12.61
CA LYS A 305 16.08 -0.21 11.65
C LYS A 305 15.50 -0.54 10.28
N VAL A 306 14.58 0.30 9.80
CA VAL A 306 13.85 0.15 8.54
C VAL A 306 14.42 1.08 7.47
N CYS A 307 14.66 0.56 6.27
CA CYS A 307 15.10 1.37 5.13
C CYS A 307 14.23 1.16 3.89
N ASP A 308 13.99 2.26 3.17
CA ASP A 308 13.55 2.25 1.77
C ASP A 308 14.53 3.09 0.92
N PRO A 309 15.46 2.44 0.17
CA PRO A 309 16.47 3.16 -0.60
C PRO A 309 15.92 3.74 -1.92
N CYS A 310 14.61 3.68 -2.16
CA CYS A 310 13.92 4.36 -3.25
C CYS A 310 12.53 4.82 -2.77
N CYS A 311 12.51 5.67 -1.75
CA CYS A 311 11.33 5.85 -0.90
C CYS A 311 10.15 6.59 -1.54
N GLY A 312 10.34 7.30 -2.65
CA GLY A 312 9.27 8.08 -3.28
C GLY A 312 8.68 9.08 -2.29
N SER A 313 7.36 9.02 -2.06
CA SER A 313 6.66 9.84 -1.06
C SER A 313 6.71 9.30 0.38
N GLY A 314 7.48 8.25 0.66
CA GLY A 314 7.65 7.68 2.00
C GLY A 314 6.57 6.68 2.42
N GLY A 315 5.76 6.16 1.49
CA GLY A 315 4.60 5.33 1.83
C GLY A 315 4.93 4.09 2.68
N PHE A 316 6.04 3.39 2.39
CA PHE A 316 6.48 2.26 3.21
C PHE A 316 6.98 2.68 4.59
N LEU A 317 7.75 3.77 4.68
CA LEU A 317 8.31 4.28 5.93
C LEU A 317 7.20 4.70 6.90
N ILE A 318 6.22 5.46 6.42
CA ILE A 318 5.08 5.90 7.22
C ILE A 318 4.28 4.71 7.72
N LYS A 319 4.00 3.75 6.84
CA LYS A 319 3.20 2.61 7.24
C LYS A 319 3.92 1.71 8.24
N ALA A 320 5.23 1.56 8.09
CA ALA A 320 6.05 0.87 9.08
C ALA A 320 6.11 1.63 10.41
N PHE A 321 6.24 2.97 10.39
CA PHE A 321 6.15 3.83 11.56
C PHE A 321 4.83 3.66 12.30
N GLU A 322 3.69 3.82 11.62
CA GLU A 322 2.36 3.62 12.18
C GLU A 322 2.19 2.21 12.75
N HIS A 323 2.72 1.19 12.06
CA HIS A 323 2.62 -0.19 12.49
C HIS A 323 3.33 -0.41 13.84
N VAL A 324 4.55 0.11 13.99
CA VAL A 324 5.29 0.01 15.25
C VAL A 324 4.68 0.89 16.34
N GLN A 325 4.21 2.09 15.99
CA GLN A 325 3.51 2.97 16.93
C GLN A 325 2.28 2.28 17.54
N ASN A 326 1.46 1.64 16.71
CA ASN A 326 0.30 0.87 17.16
C ASN A 326 0.70 -0.33 18.04
N GLN A 327 1.84 -0.99 17.78
CA GLN A 327 2.35 -2.05 18.65
C GLN A 327 2.74 -1.51 20.03
N ILE A 328 3.43 -0.37 20.08
CA ILE A 328 3.81 0.31 21.32
C ILE A 328 2.56 0.68 22.13
N ASP A 329 1.55 1.24 21.47
CA ASP A 329 0.29 1.64 22.11
C ASP A 329 -0.48 0.45 22.69
N GLN A 330 -0.57 -0.64 21.93
CA GLN A 330 -1.23 -1.87 22.38
C GLN A 330 -0.50 -2.50 23.56
N ASP A 331 0.83 -2.51 23.54
CA ASP A 331 1.64 -3.03 24.63
C ASP A 331 1.48 -2.19 25.90
N ILE A 332 1.61 -0.85 25.79
CA ILE A 332 1.40 0.08 26.91
C ILE A 332 -0.02 -0.06 27.46
N HIS A 333 -1.03 -0.11 26.59
CA HIS A 333 -2.42 -0.30 27.00
C HIS A 333 -2.61 -1.60 27.79
N LYS A 334 -2.08 -2.72 27.28
CA LYS A 334 -2.14 -4.03 27.95
C LYS A 334 -1.47 -4.00 29.33
N GLN A 335 -0.30 -3.36 29.44
CA GLN A 335 0.40 -3.21 30.72
C GLN A 335 -0.40 -2.35 31.71
N ILE A 336 -1.02 -1.26 31.24
CA ILE A 336 -1.90 -0.42 32.06
C ILE A 336 -3.11 -1.22 32.55
N THR A 337 -3.78 -1.99 31.70
CA THR A 337 -4.92 -2.84 32.09
C THR A 337 -4.52 -3.83 33.20
N ILE A 338 -3.38 -4.51 33.05
CA ILE A 338 -2.86 -5.44 34.06
C ILE A 338 -2.57 -4.74 35.39
N LEU A 339 -2.00 -3.52 35.37
CA LEU A 339 -1.72 -2.74 36.57
C LEU A 339 -2.99 -2.27 37.28
N MET A 340 -4.04 -1.94 36.52
CA MET A 340 -5.33 -1.52 37.06
C MET A 340 -6.01 -2.67 37.82
N ASP A 341 -6.02 -3.87 37.22
CA ASP A 341 -6.65 -5.06 37.79
C ASP A 341 -5.86 -5.67 38.97
N ASN A 342 -4.64 -5.20 39.21
CA ASN A 342 -3.80 -5.73 40.27
C ASN A 342 -4.27 -5.25 41.66
N GLN A 343 -4.90 -6.15 42.42
CA GLN A 343 -5.43 -5.87 43.76
C GLN A 343 -4.35 -5.74 44.84
N SER A 344 -3.09 -6.10 44.58
CA SER A 344 -2.01 -6.05 45.57
C SER A 344 -1.25 -4.72 45.60
N LEU A 345 -1.56 -3.77 44.70
CA LEU A 345 -0.91 -2.47 44.63
C LEU A 345 -1.84 -1.37 45.15
N SER A 346 -1.29 -0.40 45.89
CA SER A 346 -2.02 0.81 46.27
C SER A 346 -2.30 1.70 45.06
N ASP A 347 -3.34 2.55 45.15
CA ASP A 347 -3.72 3.45 44.04
C ASP A 347 -2.61 4.44 43.67
N THR A 348 -1.78 4.85 44.62
CA THR A 348 -0.63 5.73 44.40
C THR A 348 0.49 5.01 43.64
N GLU A 349 0.76 3.74 43.96
CA GLU A 349 1.73 2.93 43.23
C GLU A 349 1.28 2.63 41.80
N LYS A 350 -0.03 2.36 41.60
CA LYS A 350 -0.62 2.20 40.27
C LYS A 350 -0.45 3.47 39.44
N GLN A 351 -0.80 4.62 40.01
CA GLN A 351 -0.69 5.92 39.32
C GLN A 351 0.76 6.24 38.93
N TYR A 352 1.74 6.01 39.81
CA TYR A 352 3.15 6.22 39.49
C TYR A 352 3.63 5.33 38.33
N LYS A 353 3.28 4.03 38.34
CA LYS A 353 3.63 3.09 37.28
C LYS A 353 2.94 3.44 35.95
N ILE A 354 1.67 3.81 35.97
CA ILE A 354 0.93 4.23 34.77
C ILE A 354 1.56 5.50 34.18
N ASN A 355 1.89 6.50 35.00
CA ASN A 355 2.57 7.72 34.52
C ASN A 355 3.93 7.43 33.91
N THR A 356 4.66 6.43 34.43
CA THR A 356 5.93 5.99 33.86
C THR A 356 5.73 5.36 32.49
N LEU A 357 4.69 4.52 32.31
CA LEU A 357 4.35 3.94 31.01
C LEU A 357 3.89 5.01 30.01
N LEU A 358 3.08 5.98 30.43
CA LEU A 358 2.61 7.06 29.55
C LEU A 358 3.74 7.99 29.10
N ARG A 359 4.81 8.14 29.89
CA ARG A 359 6.02 8.86 29.47
C ARG A 359 6.72 8.20 28.28
N GLU A 360 6.52 6.90 28.05
CA GLU A 360 7.07 6.22 26.87
C GLU A 360 6.38 6.67 25.56
N CYS A 361 5.19 7.26 25.64
CA CYS A 361 4.46 7.85 24.51
C CYS A 361 4.81 9.34 24.27
N ASP A 362 5.72 9.93 25.04
CA ASP A 362 6.11 11.34 24.86
C ASP A 362 7.25 11.46 23.85
N LYS A 363 6.95 12.00 22.67
CA LYS A 363 7.92 12.25 21.58
C LYS A 363 9.03 13.23 21.96
N THR A 364 8.78 14.13 22.91
CA THR A 364 9.74 15.16 23.35
C THR A 364 10.70 14.63 24.40
N LYS A 365 10.40 13.49 25.01
CA LYS A 365 11.22 12.90 26.06
C LYS A 365 12.29 12.01 25.46
N GLU A 366 13.51 12.52 25.40
CA GLU A 366 14.68 11.74 24.97
C GLU A 366 14.76 10.39 25.70
N GLY A 367 14.91 9.32 24.92
CA GLY A 367 14.99 7.95 25.40
C GLY A 367 13.65 7.21 25.51
N SER A 368 12.51 7.89 25.41
CA SER A 368 11.19 7.26 25.36
C SER A 368 11.05 6.37 24.12
N ARG A 369 10.16 5.38 24.16
CA ARG A 369 9.86 4.51 22.99
C ARG A 369 9.44 5.34 21.77
N TYR A 370 8.56 6.33 21.96
CA TYR A 370 8.12 7.22 20.88
C TYR A 370 9.23 8.12 20.35
N HIS A 371 10.09 8.66 21.23
CA HIS A 371 11.24 9.47 20.78
C HIS A 371 12.19 8.63 19.92
N LYS A 372 12.54 7.42 20.37
CA LYS A 372 13.40 6.51 19.59
C LYS A 372 12.77 6.14 18.25
N LEU A 373 11.45 5.90 18.25
CA LEU A 373 10.70 5.60 17.03
C LEU A 373 10.87 6.69 15.97
N CYS A 374 10.77 7.95 16.39
CA CYS A 374 10.89 9.13 15.54
C CYS A 374 12.33 9.39 15.04
N HIS A 375 13.35 9.09 15.84
CA HIS A 375 14.71 9.57 15.57
C HIS A 375 15.69 8.49 15.08
N ASP A 376 15.46 7.21 15.43
CA ASP A 376 16.53 6.21 15.35
C ASP A 376 16.30 5.10 14.32
N TYR A 377 15.06 4.91 13.85
CA TYR A 377 14.66 3.66 13.20
C TYR A 377 14.26 3.76 11.72
N PHE A 378 13.84 4.90 11.18
CA PHE A 378 13.37 5.00 9.79
C PHE A 378 14.32 5.75 8.87
N PHE A 379 14.62 5.17 7.71
CA PHE A 379 15.57 5.72 6.75
C PHE A 379 15.06 5.60 5.32
N GLY A 380 15.20 6.65 4.53
CA GLY A 380 14.79 6.72 3.13
C GLY A 380 15.85 7.35 2.23
N VAL A 381 15.89 6.95 0.97
CA VAL A 381 16.68 7.65 -0.06
C VAL A 381 15.82 7.83 -1.29
N ASP A 382 15.88 9.00 -1.92
CA ASP A 382 15.30 9.22 -3.24
C ASP A 382 16.17 10.17 -4.06
N ALA A 383 16.39 9.84 -5.33
CA ALA A 383 17.21 10.63 -6.24
C ALA A 383 16.49 11.89 -6.73
N ASN A 384 15.15 11.93 -6.62
CA ASN A 384 14.36 13.09 -7.01
C ASN A 384 14.19 14.04 -5.81
N ALA A 385 14.69 15.26 -5.95
CA ALA A 385 14.63 16.30 -4.91
C ALA A 385 13.21 16.56 -4.39
N ARG A 386 12.21 16.57 -5.28
CA ARG A 386 10.82 16.75 -4.88
C ARG A 386 10.30 15.54 -4.11
N MET A 387 10.62 14.32 -4.52
CA MET A 387 10.17 13.11 -3.82
C MET A 387 10.81 12.98 -2.44
N ALA A 388 12.13 13.17 -2.34
CA ALA A 388 12.82 13.20 -1.05
C ALA A 388 12.21 14.26 -0.11
N ARG A 389 11.94 15.47 -0.62
CA ARG A 389 11.27 16.54 0.13
C ARG A 389 9.85 16.16 0.54
N THR A 390 9.05 15.65 -0.38
CA THR A 390 7.68 15.18 -0.11
C THR A 390 7.66 14.08 0.93
N SER A 391 8.57 13.12 0.87
CA SER A 391 8.71 12.05 1.86
C SER A 391 9.02 12.62 3.25
N LYS A 392 9.98 13.53 3.38
CA LYS A 392 10.26 14.24 4.66
C LYS A 392 9.02 14.96 5.19
N MET A 393 8.34 15.72 4.35
CA MET A 393 7.10 16.41 4.74
C MET A 393 6.06 15.42 5.21
N ASN A 394 5.90 14.30 4.51
CA ASN A 394 4.93 13.28 4.81
C ASN A 394 5.24 12.61 6.17
N MET A 395 6.50 12.23 6.44
CA MET A 395 6.94 11.71 7.74
C MET A 395 6.65 12.71 8.88
N ILE A 396 6.99 13.99 8.69
CA ILE A 396 6.72 15.03 9.71
C ILE A 396 5.21 15.20 9.97
N MET A 397 4.38 15.13 8.93
CA MET A 397 2.92 15.22 9.07
C MET A 397 2.30 14.04 9.82
N HIS A 398 2.97 12.88 9.82
CA HIS A 398 2.62 11.70 10.63
C HIS A 398 3.31 11.70 12.01
N GLY A 399 4.07 12.75 12.31
CA GLY A 399 4.66 12.97 13.62
C GLY A 399 5.90 12.12 13.92
N ASP A 400 6.61 11.66 12.89
CA ASP A 400 7.88 10.91 12.97
C ASP A 400 9.07 11.79 13.39
N GLY A 401 8.93 13.10 13.55
CA GLY A 401 9.95 13.84 14.29
C GLY A 401 11.31 14.00 13.58
N HIS A 402 11.33 14.10 12.24
CA HIS A 402 12.28 14.92 11.47
C HIS A 402 13.53 14.28 10.82
N VAL A 403 13.80 12.97 10.93
CA VAL A 403 15.08 12.40 10.47
C VAL A 403 14.90 11.24 9.46
N GLY A 404 15.94 10.97 8.66
CA GLY A 404 16.10 9.67 8.00
C GLY A 404 15.99 9.65 6.47
N VAL A 405 15.41 10.66 5.83
CA VAL A 405 15.24 10.70 4.36
C VAL A 405 16.34 11.55 3.69
N TYR A 406 17.03 11.01 2.70
CA TYR A 406 18.14 11.69 2.01
C TYR A 406 17.86 11.87 0.51
N LEU A 407 18.26 13.04 -0.01
CA LEU A 407 18.29 13.32 -1.45
C LEU A 407 19.61 12.82 -2.04
N HIS A 408 19.60 11.63 -2.64
CA HIS A 408 20.79 11.03 -3.28
C HIS A 408 20.40 9.84 -4.16
N ASP A 409 21.33 9.29 -4.92
CA ASP A 409 21.17 8.00 -5.58
C ASP A 409 21.16 6.87 -4.53
N GLY A 410 20.03 6.16 -4.42
CA GLY A 410 19.85 5.03 -3.51
C GLY A 410 20.80 3.85 -3.74
N LEU A 411 21.48 3.82 -4.89
CA LEU A 411 22.52 2.84 -5.20
C LEU A 411 23.88 3.15 -4.55
N ILE A 412 24.01 4.27 -3.83
CA ILE A 412 25.24 4.68 -3.15
C ILE A 412 24.97 4.78 -1.63
N ASN A 413 26.01 4.61 -0.82
CA ASN A 413 25.91 4.88 0.62
C ASN A 413 25.73 6.38 0.84
N VAL A 414 24.79 6.77 1.69
CA VAL A 414 24.52 8.19 1.99
C VAL A 414 23.94 8.32 3.39
N GLY A 415 24.37 9.34 4.14
CA GLY A 415 23.86 9.58 5.50
C GLY A 415 23.93 8.32 6.38
N GLY A 416 22.81 7.96 7.02
CA GLY A 416 22.68 6.72 7.79
C GLY A 416 22.47 5.43 6.96
N VAL A 417 22.45 5.52 5.62
CA VAL A 417 22.14 4.42 4.71
C VAL A 417 23.40 3.79 4.14
N TYR A 418 23.89 2.74 4.81
CA TYR A 418 25.07 1.99 4.41
C TYR A 418 24.96 0.50 4.74
N ASP A 419 25.86 -0.29 4.17
CA ASP A 419 25.84 -1.75 4.21
C ASP A 419 25.84 -2.31 5.64
N ASN A 420 25.11 -3.42 5.83
CA ASN A 420 24.92 -4.13 7.10
C ASN A 420 24.39 -3.25 8.25
N ASN A 421 23.47 -2.32 7.98
CA ASN A 421 22.91 -1.42 8.99
C ASN A 421 21.42 -1.65 9.28
N PHE A 422 20.70 -2.39 8.43
CA PHE A 422 19.23 -2.46 8.49
C PHE A 422 18.69 -3.84 8.89
N ASP A 423 17.59 -3.82 9.64
CA ASP A 423 16.86 -5.00 10.10
C ASP A 423 15.68 -5.34 9.17
N VAL A 424 15.09 -4.31 8.55
CA VAL A 424 14.02 -4.47 7.57
C VAL A 424 14.26 -3.54 6.38
N ILE A 425 14.08 -4.05 5.18
CA ILE A 425 14.03 -3.22 3.97
C ILE A 425 12.68 -3.42 3.26
N LEU A 426 12.03 -2.32 2.91
CA LEU A 426 10.79 -2.30 2.14
C LEU A 426 11.01 -1.39 0.95
N ILE A 427 10.79 -1.90 -0.27
CA ILE A 427 11.09 -1.13 -1.48
C ILE A 427 10.19 -1.50 -2.65
N ASN A 428 9.85 -0.49 -3.45
CA ASN A 428 9.35 -0.64 -4.82
C ASN A 428 10.31 0.06 -5.79
N PRO A 429 11.35 -0.62 -6.30
CA PRO A 429 12.34 0.00 -7.17
C PRO A 429 11.73 0.42 -8.52
N PRO A 430 12.32 1.39 -9.23
CA PRO A 430 11.83 1.80 -10.54
C PRO A 430 12.02 0.66 -11.56
N PHE A 431 10.95 0.30 -12.26
CA PHE A 431 10.96 -0.78 -13.25
C PHE A 431 11.41 -0.27 -14.62
N GLY A 432 12.38 -0.97 -15.22
CA GLY A 432 12.83 -0.69 -16.60
C GLY A 432 13.68 0.57 -16.73
N ALA A 433 14.09 1.18 -15.62
CA ALA A 433 15.11 2.21 -15.62
C ALA A 433 16.51 1.57 -15.69
N HIS A 434 17.47 2.32 -16.24
CA HIS A 434 18.82 1.83 -16.44
C HIS A 434 19.86 2.82 -15.90
N VAL A 435 20.89 2.28 -15.26
CA VAL A 435 22.10 3.03 -14.90
C VAL A 435 23.02 3.07 -16.11
N GLU A 436 23.44 4.28 -16.51
CA GLU A 436 24.37 4.47 -17.62
C GLU A 436 25.73 3.82 -17.34
N LYS A 437 26.32 3.15 -18.34
CA LYS A 437 27.51 2.31 -18.16
C LYS A 437 28.74 3.05 -17.62
N ASP A 438 28.82 4.35 -17.91
CA ASP A 438 29.91 5.23 -17.50
C ASP A 438 29.50 6.22 -16.40
N MET A 439 28.34 6.03 -15.76
CA MET A 439 27.94 6.79 -14.58
C MET A 439 28.91 6.49 -13.42
N ARG A 440 29.51 7.55 -12.87
CA ARG A 440 30.59 7.50 -11.88
C ARG A 440 30.24 8.32 -10.66
N ILE A 441 30.81 7.92 -9.53
CA ILE A 441 30.82 8.73 -8.31
C ILE A 441 31.75 9.93 -8.56
N THR A 442 31.27 11.10 -8.23
CA THR A 442 31.92 12.39 -8.46
C THR A 442 32.07 13.18 -7.16
N SER A 443 32.76 14.32 -7.23
CA SER A 443 32.90 15.22 -6.07
C SER A 443 31.58 15.80 -5.58
N SER A 444 30.52 15.86 -6.41
CA SER A 444 29.19 16.32 -5.96
C SER A 444 28.45 15.27 -5.13
N ASP A 445 28.88 14.00 -5.18
CA ASP A 445 28.31 12.93 -4.37
C ASP A 445 28.92 12.90 -2.95
N ILE A 446 30.04 13.59 -2.74
CA ILE A 446 30.71 13.70 -1.44
C ILE A 446 29.88 14.60 -0.53
N PRO A 447 29.51 14.14 0.69
CA PRO A 447 28.82 14.97 1.67
C PRO A 447 29.59 16.26 1.96
N THR A 448 28.87 17.38 2.02
CA THR A 448 29.42 18.68 2.42
C THR A 448 29.96 18.64 3.85
N ASP A 449 30.83 19.58 4.25
CA ASP A 449 31.36 19.62 5.61
C ASP A 449 30.25 19.72 6.68
N ARG A 450 29.16 20.41 6.35
CA ARG A 450 27.96 20.49 7.20
C ARG A 450 27.26 19.15 7.32
N GLU A 451 26.98 18.47 6.21
CA GLU A 451 26.36 17.14 6.22
C GLU A 451 27.24 16.11 6.91
N ARG A 452 28.56 16.20 6.70
CA ARG A 452 29.54 15.36 7.37
C ARG A 452 29.47 15.55 8.88
N ALA A 453 29.55 16.79 9.37
CA ALA A 453 29.51 17.07 10.80
C ALA A 453 28.19 16.60 11.43
N LEU A 454 27.06 16.87 10.77
CA LEU A 454 25.74 16.43 11.21
C LEU A 454 25.63 14.90 11.27
N CYS A 455 26.06 14.20 10.22
CA CYS A 455 25.99 12.75 10.18
C CYS A 455 27.01 12.09 11.14
N GLU A 456 28.16 12.71 11.37
CA GLU A 456 29.13 12.27 12.38
C GLU A 456 28.58 12.44 13.80
N GLU A 457 27.80 13.49 14.07
CA GLU A 457 27.10 13.68 15.34
C GLU A 457 25.99 12.64 15.54
N LEU A 458 25.19 12.37 14.50
CA LEU A 458 24.07 11.43 14.57
C LEU A 458 24.48 9.94 14.58
N PHE A 459 25.51 9.58 13.81
CA PHE A 459 25.88 8.17 13.57
C PHE A 459 27.30 7.84 14.08
N GLY A 460 28.03 8.80 14.62
CA GLY A 460 29.38 8.62 15.14
C GLY A 460 30.42 8.32 14.06
N SER A 461 31.57 7.81 14.51
CA SER A 461 32.72 7.47 13.64
C SER A 461 32.42 6.41 12.57
N GLU A 462 31.34 5.64 12.73
CA GLU A 462 30.92 4.63 11.77
C GLU A 462 30.55 5.27 10.42
N TYR A 463 29.85 6.40 10.43
CA TYR A 463 29.52 7.17 9.23
C TYR A 463 30.78 7.60 8.46
N ILE A 464 31.80 8.06 9.18
CA ILE A 464 33.06 8.49 8.55
C ILE A 464 33.72 7.32 7.82
N SER A 465 33.80 6.16 8.47
CA SER A 465 34.45 4.97 7.91
C SER A 465 33.65 4.29 6.79
N LYS A 466 32.32 4.26 6.87
CA LYS A 466 31.46 3.49 5.94
C LYS A 466 30.84 4.32 4.81
N VAL A 467 30.82 5.64 4.96
CA VAL A 467 30.16 6.55 4.01
C VAL A 467 31.14 7.61 3.50
N TYR A 468 31.58 8.52 4.38
CA TYR A 468 32.34 9.69 3.95
C TYR A 468 33.68 9.33 3.29
N THR A 469 34.50 8.51 3.97
CA THR A 469 35.82 8.11 3.45
C THR A 469 35.70 7.31 2.14
N PRO A 470 34.86 6.25 2.05
CA PRO A 470 34.70 5.50 0.80
C PRO A 470 34.20 6.35 -0.36
N ILE A 471 33.21 7.23 -0.17
CA ILE A 471 32.71 8.10 -1.26
C ILE A 471 33.81 9.05 -1.72
N LYS A 472 34.55 9.64 -0.77
CA LYS A 472 35.67 10.53 -1.06
C LYS A 472 36.76 9.81 -1.86
N GLU A 473 37.10 8.58 -1.50
CA GLU A 473 38.04 7.73 -2.26
C GLU A 473 37.49 7.36 -3.63
N TYR A 474 36.21 7.00 -3.72
CA TYR A 474 35.55 6.66 -4.98
C TYR A 474 35.40 7.83 -5.93
N ALA A 475 35.38 9.07 -5.44
CA ALA A 475 35.38 10.27 -6.26
C ALA A 475 36.79 10.67 -6.77
N GLN A 476 37.85 10.12 -6.19
CA GLN A 476 39.24 10.46 -6.53
C GLN A 476 39.72 9.77 -7.84
N GLU A 477 40.81 10.30 -8.40
CA GLU A 477 41.41 9.85 -9.66
C GLU A 477 41.96 8.41 -9.55
N ILE A 478 41.53 7.51 -10.45
CA ILE A 478 42.10 6.16 -10.57
C ILE A 478 42.79 6.04 -11.94
N GLY A 479 44.11 6.25 -11.96
CA GLY A 479 45.01 5.84 -13.06
C GLY A 479 45.41 6.92 -14.07
N LYS A 480 46.29 6.54 -15.03
CA LYS A 480 46.93 7.45 -16.00
C LYS A 480 45.99 8.03 -17.06
N ASP A 481 44.77 7.52 -17.20
CA ASP A 481 43.84 7.84 -18.29
C ASP A 481 42.86 8.98 -17.95
N LYS A 482 43.02 9.68 -16.81
CA LYS A 482 42.20 10.83 -16.36
C LYS A 482 40.70 10.55 -16.25
N LYS A 483 40.27 9.30 -16.07
CA LYS A 483 38.87 8.96 -15.76
C LYS A 483 38.63 9.20 -14.26
N ILE A 484 37.74 10.14 -13.95
CA ILE A 484 37.44 10.57 -12.58
C ILE A 484 36.46 9.58 -11.93
N GLY A 485 36.87 8.95 -10.83
CA GLY A 485 35.99 8.19 -9.94
C GLY A 485 35.54 6.79 -10.37
N LYS A 486 35.04 6.01 -9.40
CA LYS A 486 34.56 4.63 -9.54
C LYS A 486 33.18 4.60 -10.21
N ARG A 487 32.93 3.61 -11.09
CA ARG A 487 31.60 3.46 -11.71
C ARG A 487 30.60 2.90 -10.72
N ILE A 488 29.35 3.36 -10.77
CA ILE A 488 28.28 2.84 -9.90
C ILE A 488 28.11 1.33 -10.09
N LEU A 489 28.17 0.85 -11.34
CA LEU A 489 28.06 -0.59 -11.65
C LEU A 489 29.18 -1.44 -11.01
N GLU A 490 30.34 -0.86 -10.68
CA GLU A 490 31.45 -1.55 -10.01
C GLU A 490 31.24 -1.69 -8.50
N LEU A 491 30.16 -1.12 -7.95
CA LEU A 491 29.73 -1.38 -6.58
C LEU A 491 28.98 -2.71 -6.44
N TYR A 492 28.53 -3.29 -7.56
CA TYR A 492 27.63 -4.43 -7.61
C TYR A 492 28.24 -5.62 -8.35
N GLN A 493 28.03 -6.83 -7.83
CA GLN A 493 28.55 -8.09 -8.37
C GLN A 493 27.69 -8.67 -9.49
N ILE A 494 26.38 -8.42 -9.48
CA ILE A 494 25.49 -8.90 -10.54
C ILE A 494 25.87 -8.27 -11.90
N ASN A 495 26.52 -7.09 -11.88
CA ASN A 495 27.01 -6.35 -13.06
C ASN A 495 25.95 -6.25 -14.17
N ASN A 496 24.80 -5.69 -13.80
CA ASN A 496 23.65 -5.46 -14.68
C ASN A 496 23.31 -3.96 -14.65
N ASN A 497 22.75 -3.42 -15.73
CA ASN A 497 22.38 -2.00 -15.80
C ASN A 497 20.93 -1.71 -15.40
N SER A 498 20.04 -2.71 -15.29
CA SER A 498 18.66 -2.52 -14.81
C SER A 498 18.64 -2.17 -13.32
N THR A 499 17.96 -1.07 -12.99
CA THR A 499 17.83 -0.58 -11.62
C THR A 499 17.16 -1.60 -10.71
N GLU A 500 16.08 -2.25 -11.15
CA GLU A 500 15.38 -3.25 -10.34
C GLU A 500 16.28 -4.44 -9.93
N ILE A 501 17.28 -4.79 -10.76
CA ILE A 501 18.24 -5.86 -10.45
C ILE A 501 19.30 -5.35 -9.45
N LEU A 502 19.83 -4.15 -9.68
CA LEU A 502 20.80 -3.53 -8.79
C LEU A 502 20.22 -3.29 -7.39
N PHE A 503 18.96 -2.88 -7.30
CA PHE A 503 18.30 -2.67 -6.01
C PHE A 503 18.08 -3.97 -5.22
N ILE A 504 17.97 -5.14 -5.87
CA ILE A 504 17.94 -6.42 -5.14
C ILE A 504 19.27 -6.65 -4.42
N GLU A 505 20.40 -6.49 -5.12
CA GLU A 505 21.72 -6.60 -4.50
C GLU A 505 21.92 -5.50 -3.44
N ARG A 506 21.47 -4.27 -3.69
CA ARG A 506 21.49 -3.17 -2.72
C ARG A 506 20.76 -3.54 -1.43
N CYS A 507 19.56 -4.11 -1.52
CA CYS A 507 18.81 -4.56 -0.34
C CYS A 507 19.61 -5.60 0.46
N ILE A 508 20.19 -6.60 -0.21
CA ILE A 508 21.00 -7.63 0.45
C ILE A 508 22.25 -7.02 1.10
N ASN A 509 22.89 -6.03 0.48
CA ASN A 509 24.07 -5.37 1.04
C ASN A 509 23.72 -4.53 2.28
N LEU A 510 22.60 -3.81 2.23
CA LEU A 510 22.09 -2.97 3.33
C LEU A 510 21.63 -3.76 4.55
N LEU A 511 21.05 -4.95 4.36
CA LEU A 511 20.59 -5.81 5.45
C LEU A 511 21.75 -6.29 6.33
N LYS A 512 21.55 -6.31 7.64
CA LYS A 512 22.40 -7.11 8.56
C LYS A 512 22.20 -8.61 8.26
N PRO A 513 23.16 -9.48 8.58
CA PRO A 513 22.97 -10.92 8.49
C PRO A 513 21.74 -11.39 9.31
N GLY A 514 20.95 -12.32 8.77
CA GLY A 514 19.71 -12.83 9.38
C GLY A 514 18.51 -11.89 9.34
N LYS A 515 18.60 -10.78 8.59
CA LYS A 515 17.54 -9.77 8.49
C LYS A 515 16.85 -9.79 7.14
N ARG A 516 15.69 -9.14 7.04
CA ARG A 516 14.68 -9.44 6.00
C ARG A 516 14.30 -8.24 5.15
N ALA A 517 14.03 -8.49 3.88
CA ALA A 517 13.54 -7.46 2.95
C ALA A 517 12.26 -7.93 2.25
N GLY A 518 11.37 -6.97 1.96
CA GLY A 518 10.24 -7.12 1.05
C GLY A 518 10.46 -6.21 -0.16
N ILE A 519 10.47 -6.80 -1.35
CA ILE A 519 10.83 -6.13 -2.60
C ILE A 519 9.70 -6.35 -3.61
N VAL A 520 9.16 -5.26 -4.15
CA VAL A 520 8.26 -5.34 -5.31
C VAL A 520 9.11 -5.56 -6.56
N LEU A 521 8.86 -6.63 -7.31
CA LEU A 521 9.63 -6.98 -8.51
C LEU A 521 8.71 -7.29 -9.70
N PRO A 522 9.14 -7.02 -10.94
CA PRO A 522 8.41 -7.48 -12.11
C PRO A 522 8.55 -9.00 -12.27
N GLU A 523 7.49 -9.70 -12.67
CA GLU A 523 7.47 -11.17 -12.79
C GLU A 523 8.55 -11.69 -13.77
N GLY A 524 8.99 -10.87 -14.72
CA GLY A 524 10.12 -11.17 -15.60
C GLY A 524 11.45 -11.42 -14.87
N VAL A 525 11.69 -10.82 -13.68
CA VAL A 525 12.87 -11.14 -12.86
C VAL A 525 12.80 -12.57 -12.32
N LEU A 526 11.59 -13.04 -12.03
CA LEU A 526 11.34 -14.36 -11.49
C LEU A 526 11.47 -15.41 -12.61
N ASP A 527 10.74 -15.27 -13.72
CA ASP A 527 10.58 -16.37 -14.68
C ASP A 527 11.51 -16.34 -15.90
N ASN A 528 12.14 -15.20 -16.23
CA ASN A 528 12.94 -15.06 -17.44
C ASN A 528 14.24 -15.90 -17.37
N PRO A 529 14.47 -16.84 -18.30
CA PRO A 529 15.70 -17.63 -18.33
C PRO A 529 16.98 -16.80 -18.46
N ALA A 530 16.93 -15.63 -19.10
CA ALA A 530 18.09 -14.74 -19.24
C ALA A 530 18.59 -14.19 -17.89
N LEU A 531 17.73 -14.17 -16.87
CA LEU A 531 18.04 -13.68 -15.53
C LEU A 531 18.34 -14.81 -14.53
N ASP A 532 18.60 -16.03 -15.01
CA ASP A 532 18.95 -17.18 -14.16
C ASP A 532 20.19 -16.92 -13.28
N ARG A 533 21.18 -16.22 -13.82
CA ARG A 533 22.37 -15.80 -13.07
C ARG A 533 22.04 -14.86 -11.91
N VAL A 534 21.05 -13.99 -12.09
CA VAL A 534 20.58 -13.05 -11.04
C VAL A 534 19.93 -13.83 -9.91
N ARG A 535 19.02 -14.76 -10.23
CA ARG A 535 18.38 -15.62 -9.21
C ARG A 535 19.38 -16.46 -8.44
N LYS A 536 20.33 -17.11 -9.13
CA LYS A 536 21.42 -17.87 -8.48
C LYS A 536 22.29 -17.01 -7.57
N PHE A 537 22.55 -15.76 -7.96
CA PHE A 537 23.26 -14.82 -7.10
C PHE A 537 22.47 -14.53 -5.83
N ILE A 538 21.17 -14.25 -5.95
CA ILE A 538 20.31 -13.98 -4.78
C ILE A 538 20.27 -15.19 -3.86
N GLU A 539 20.04 -16.39 -4.40
CA GLU A 539 20.00 -17.65 -3.63
C GLU A 539 21.32 -18.02 -2.97
N SER A 540 22.44 -17.45 -3.43
CA SER A 540 23.74 -17.65 -2.77
C SER A 540 23.94 -16.73 -1.56
N ARG A 541 23.08 -15.73 -1.37
CA ARG A 541 23.24 -14.68 -0.33
C ARG A 541 22.02 -14.50 0.55
N ALA A 542 20.85 -14.94 0.10
CA ALA A 542 19.61 -14.80 0.83
C ALA A 542 18.69 -16.00 0.59
N LYS A 543 17.94 -16.35 1.63
CA LYS A 543 16.83 -17.28 1.60
C LYS A 543 15.57 -16.56 1.13
N ILE A 544 14.76 -17.20 0.31
CA ILE A 544 13.45 -16.68 -0.07
C ILE A 544 12.45 -17.12 1.00
N LEU A 545 11.80 -16.15 1.64
CA LEU A 545 10.80 -16.42 2.67
C LEU A 545 9.40 -16.63 2.07
N ASN A 546 9.04 -15.73 1.15
CA ASN A 546 7.73 -15.73 0.51
C ASN A 546 7.78 -15.13 -0.89
N ILE A 547 6.94 -15.63 -1.79
CA ILE A 547 6.64 -14.97 -3.07
C ILE A 547 5.13 -14.82 -3.22
N THR A 548 4.65 -13.59 -3.35
CA THR A 548 3.24 -13.26 -3.56
C THR A 548 3.00 -12.76 -4.98
N SER A 549 2.22 -13.53 -5.75
CA SER A 549 1.73 -13.11 -7.06
C SER A 549 0.47 -12.26 -6.88
N ILE A 550 0.51 -11.02 -7.38
CA ILE A 550 -0.62 -10.08 -7.39
C ILE A 550 -1.13 -9.84 -8.83
N PRO A 551 -2.37 -9.34 -9.02
CA PRO A 551 -2.90 -9.00 -10.33
C PRO A 551 -2.07 -7.89 -11.02
N ALA A 552 -2.01 -7.94 -12.36
CA ALA A 552 -1.32 -6.89 -13.13
C ALA A 552 -2.01 -5.52 -13.00
N ASP A 553 -3.32 -5.53 -12.77
CA ASP A 553 -4.16 -4.32 -12.77
C ASP A 553 -3.88 -3.36 -11.62
N VAL A 554 -3.23 -3.87 -10.56
CA VAL A 554 -2.85 -3.11 -9.36
C VAL A 554 -1.96 -1.91 -9.69
N PHE A 555 -1.07 -2.05 -10.68
CA PHE A 555 -0.18 -0.98 -11.12
C PHE A 555 -0.56 -0.38 -12.48
N LEU A 556 -1.67 -0.82 -13.10
CA LEU A 556 -2.21 -0.19 -14.31
C LEU A 556 -2.69 1.24 -14.05
N SER A 557 -3.35 1.47 -12.91
CA SER A 557 -3.77 2.81 -12.47
C SER A 557 -2.59 3.75 -12.22
N SER A 558 -1.42 3.17 -11.94
CA SER A 558 -0.18 3.92 -11.95
C SER A 558 0.21 4.18 -13.40
N GLY A 559 0.33 3.18 -14.27
CA GLY A 559 0.68 3.35 -15.69
C GLY A 559 1.68 2.32 -16.19
N ALA A 560 2.02 1.34 -15.36
CA ALA A 560 2.89 0.22 -15.70
C ALA A 560 2.06 -0.94 -16.29
N ASN A 561 2.48 -1.47 -17.43
CA ASN A 561 1.86 -2.64 -18.07
C ASN A 561 2.62 -3.95 -17.76
N ILE A 562 3.17 -4.04 -16.55
CA ILE A 562 4.03 -5.15 -16.12
C ILE A 562 3.39 -5.83 -14.91
N LYS A 563 3.24 -7.16 -14.97
CA LYS A 563 2.74 -7.95 -13.85
C LYS A 563 3.77 -7.96 -12.71
N PRO A 564 3.45 -7.44 -11.51
CA PRO A 564 4.37 -7.43 -10.38
C PRO A 564 4.22 -8.67 -9.51
N SER A 565 5.22 -8.91 -8.67
CA SER A 565 5.23 -9.90 -7.59
C SER A 565 5.94 -9.30 -6.38
N LEU A 566 5.53 -9.70 -5.19
CA LEU A 566 6.15 -9.28 -3.93
C LEU A 566 7.07 -10.42 -3.49
N VAL A 567 8.35 -10.13 -3.32
CA VAL A 567 9.36 -11.11 -2.94
C VAL A 567 9.91 -10.75 -1.58
N PHE A 568 9.85 -11.68 -0.65
CA PHE A 568 10.39 -11.54 0.69
C PHE A 568 11.62 -12.42 0.83
N ILE A 569 12.72 -11.85 1.31
CA ILE A 569 14.00 -12.54 1.45
C ILE A 569 14.58 -12.32 2.86
N GLU A 570 15.43 -13.23 3.30
CA GLU A 570 16.26 -13.12 4.50
C GLU A 570 17.71 -13.28 4.11
N LYS A 571 18.57 -12.32 4.48
CA LYS A 571 20.00 -12.41 4.25
C LYS A 571 20.59 -13.52 5.12
N PHE A 572 21.43 -14.37 4.54
CA PHE A 572 22.12 -15.42 5.30
C PHE A 572 23.01 -14.85 6.40
N MET A 573 23.20 -15.62 7.46
CA MET A 573 24.18 -15.35 8.49
C MET A 573 25.60 -15.44 7.91
N ASP A 574 26.55 -14.70 8.48
CA ASP A 574 27.94 -14.76 8.04
C ASP A 574 28.49 -16.18 8.20
N GLY A 575 28.95 -16.77 7.09
CA GLY A 575 29.47 -18.15 7.06
C GLY A 575 28.40 -19.25 6.97
N GLU A 576 27.12 -18.90 6.89
CA GLU A 576 26.04 -19.86 6.64
C GLU A 576 26.17 -20.47 5.23
N ILE A 577 25.97 -21.79 5.14
CA ILE A 577 26.00 -22.51 3.87
C ILE A 577 24.57 -22.58 3.36
N PRO A 578 24.26 -22.00 2.18
CA PRO A 578 22.90 -22.03 1.63
C PRO A 578 22.39 -23.47 1.44
N GLU A 579 21.27 -23.79 2.08
CA GLU A 579 20.57 -25.05 1.83
C GLU A 579 20.05 -25.07 0.39
N LYS A 580 20.26 -26.19 -0.32
CA LYS A 580 19.81 -26.33 -1.71
C LYS A 580 18.29 -26.35 -1.85
N ASP A 581 17.61 -26.85 -0.83
CA ASP A 581 16.17 -26.99 -0.81
C ASP A 581 15.66 -26.77 0.61
N TYR A 582 14.57 -26.01 0.74
CA TYR A 582 14.00 -25.57 2.01
C TYR A 582 12.53 -25.19 1.82
N LEU A 583 11.76 -25.15 2.91
CA LEU A 583 10.37 -24.71 2.86
C LEU A 583 10.27 -23.19 2.76
N LEU A 584 9.39 -22.72 1.89
CA LEU A 584 8.96 -21.33 1.80
C LEU A 584 7.45 -21.25 1.58
N SER A 585 6.87 -20.09 1.86
CA SER A 585 5.47 -19.84 1.50
C SER A 585 5.37 -19.23 0.11
N VAL A 586 4.30 -19.54 -0.60
CA VAL A 586 3.93 -18.85 -1.85
C VAL A 586 2.47 -18.48 -1.76
N THR A 587 2.13 -17.30 -2.28
CA THR A 587 0.81 -16.73 -2.13
C THR A 587 0.31 -16.23 -3.49
N LYS A 588 -0.99 -16.41 -3.76
CA LYS A 588 -1.63 -15.86 -4.96
C LYS A 588 -2.95 -15.22 -4.57
N VAL A 589 -3.09 -13.95 -4.93
CA VAL A 589 -4.35 -13.19 -4.79
C VAL A 589 -4.83 -12.73 -6.16
N ASN A 590 -6.15 -12.70 -6.33
CA ASN A 590 -6.83 -12.18 -7.50
C ASN A 590 -7.39 -10.77 -7.25
N ASP A 591 -7.56 -10.38 -5.99
CA ASP A 591 -7.91 -9.03 -5.58
C ASP A 591 -6.81 -8.46 -4.67
N ALA A 592 -6.24 -7.34 -5.10
CA ALA A 592 -5.20 -6.61 -4.36
C ALA A 592 -5.59 -5.14 -4.14
N GLY A 593 -6.89 -4.85 -4.10
CA GLY A 593 -7.43 -3.54 -3.77
C GLY A 593 -7.78 -2.67 -4.98
N ILE A 594 -7.51 -3.16 -6.18
CA ILE A 594 -7.80 -2.48 -7.44
C ILE A 594 -8.36 -3.52 -8.41
N SER A 595 -9.56 -3.27 -8.92
CA SER A 595 -10.22 -4.12 -9.91
C SER A 595 -9.55 -4.04 -11.27
N SER A 596 -9.91 -4.95 -12.18
CA SER A 596 -9.48 -4.92 -13.58
C SER A 596 -9.95 -3.70 -14.37
N THR A 597 -10.85 -2.89 -13.80
CA THR A 597 -11.27 -1.59 -14.36
C THR A 597 -10.49 -0.41 -13.76
N GLY A 598 -9.52 -0.67 -12.89
CA GLY A 598 -8.71 0.35 -12.21
C GLY A 598 -9.41 1.04 -11.04
N LEU A 599 -10.59 0.55 -10.63
CA LEU A 599 -11.35 1.09 -9.50
C LEU A 599 -10.95 0.42 -8.18
N PRO A 600 -11.03 1.10 -7.04
CA PRO A 600 -10.83 0.47 -5.74
C PRO A 600 -11.80 -0.71 -5.54
N SER A 601 -11.29 -1.82 -5.02
CA SER A 601 -12.08 -2.97 -4.57
C SER A 601 -12.16 -2.98 -3.03
N ASN A 602 -12.95 -3.91 -2.47
CA ASN A 602 -13.05 -4.08 -1.03
C ASN A 602 -11.75 -4.63 -0.40
N ASN A 603 -10.84 -5.19 -1.20
CA ASN A 603 -9.54 -5.71 -0.77
C ASN A 603 -9.63 -6.73 0.38
N GLU A 604 -10.43 -7.78 0.21
CA GLU A 604 -10.63 -8.79 1.26
C GLU A 604 -9.50 -9.83 1.31
N GLU A 605 -8.82 -10.09 0.19
CA GLU A 605 -7.84 -11.18 0.07
C GLU A 605 -6.47 -10.85 0.71
N LEU A 606 -5.90 -9.67 0.40
CA LEU A 606 -4.56 -9.30 0.90
C LEU A 606 -4.45 -9.30 2.44
N PRO A 607 -5.40 -8.76 3.22
CA PRO A 607 -5.31 -8.80 4.68
C PRO A 607 -5.32 -10.22 5.25
N ILE A 608 -6.07 -11.15 4.64
CA ILE A 608 -6.09 -12.56 5.05
C ILE A 608 -4.75 -13.20 4.70
N ALA A 609 -4.29 -13.02 3.46
CA ALA A 609 -3.02 -13.54 2.99
C ALA A 609 -1.82 -13.00 3.80
N ALA A 610 -1.86 -11.74 4.24
CA ALA A 610 -0.81 -11.15 5.07
C ALA A 610 -0.68 -11.91 6.40
N LYS A 611 -1.81 -12.20 7.06
CA LYS A 611 -1.84 -12.97 8.31
C LYS A 611 -1.37 -14.40 8.12
N GLU A 612 -1.76 -15.06 7.03
CA GLU A 612 -1.30 -16.41 6.71
C GLU A 612 0.23 -16.47 6.59
N VAL A 613 0.81 -15.55 5.80
CA VAL A 613 2.25 -15.47 5.60
C VAL A 613 2.97 -15.05 6.88
N ALA A 614 2.50 -14.01 7.57
CA ALA A 614 3.12 -13.53 8.81
C ALA A 614 3.14 -14.62 9.89
N SER A 615 2.05 -15.39 10.01
CA SER A 615 1.95 -16.54 10.90
C SER A 615 2.96 -17.63 10.55
N TRP A 616 3.10 -17.97 9.26
CA TRP A 616 4.14 -18.91 8.81
C TRP A 616 5.55 -18.42 9.17
N LEU A 617 5.84 -17.15 8.92
CA LEU A 617 7.15 -16.56 9.20
C LEU A 617 7.45 -16.44 10.70
N SER A 618 6.44 -16.35 11.56
CA SER A 618 6.62 -16.40 13.01
C SER A 618 6.70 -17.82 13.58
N GLY A 619 6.48 -18.85 12.76
CA GLY A 619 6.44 -20.26 13.19
C GLY A 619 5.10 -20.71 13.77
N GLU A 620 4.06 -19.87 13.70
CA GLU A 620 2.70 -20.20 14.11
C GLU A 620 1.95 -20.88 12.94
N VAL A 621 1.59 -22.16 13.09
CA VAL A 621 0.90 -22.90 12.02
C VAL A 621 -0.61 -22.65 12.08
N GLN A 622 -1.16 -21.97 11.07
CA GLN A 622 -2.60 -21.86 10.88
C GLN A 622 -3.15 -23.10 10.14
N PRO A 623 -4.18 -23.78 10.67
CA PRO A 623 -4.65 -25.05 10.11
C PRO A 623 -5.39 -24.96 8.76
N ASN A 624 -5.58 -23.79 8.15
CA ASN A 624 -6.22 -23.64 6.83
C ASN A 624 -5.82 -22.30 6.17
N MET A 625 -4.70 -22.28 5.43
CA MET A 625 -4.33 -21.13 4.60
C MET A 625 -5.09 -21.19 3.28
N ILE A 626 -5.83 -20.11 2.96
CA ILE A 626 -6.69 -19.98 1.79
C ILE A 626 -5.88 -19.54 0.57
N TYR A 627 -5.05 -18.51 0.74
CA TYR A 627 -4.32 -17.86 -0.35
C TYR A 627 -2.85 -18.27 -0.42
N THR A 628 -2.36 -18.91 0.65
CA THR A 628 -0.95 -19.26 0.83
C THR A 628 -0.76 -20.77 0.87
N LYS A 629 0.30 -21.24 0.20
CA LYS A 629 0.74 -22.64 0.24
C LYS A 629 2.19 -22.70 0.71
N ILE A 630 2.54 -23.74 1.46
CA ILE A 630 3.93 -24.04 1.83
C ILE A 630 4.48 -25.06 0.85
N VAL A 631 5.64 -24.76 0.26
CA VAL A 631 6.27 -25.58 -0.78
C VAL A 631 7.76 -25.73 -0.51
N ASN A 632 8.39 -26.77 -1.08
CA ASN A 632 9.83 -26.82 -1.13
C ASN A 632 10.33 -25.87 -2.20
N ARG A 633 11.52 -25.29 -1.99
CA ARG A 633 12.18 -24.45 -2.99
C ARG A 633 12.30 -25.21 -4.31
N SER A 634 12.62 -26.51 -4.30
CA SER A 634 12.70 -27.35 -5.50
C SER A 634 11.43 -27.40 -6.34
N ASP A 635 10.27 -27.16 -5.72
CA ASP A 635 8.97 -27.19 -6.40
C ASP A 635 8.77 -25.97 -7.32
N LEU A 636 9.55 -24.89 -7.12
CA LEU A 636 9.50 -23.67 -7.91
C LEU A 636 10.49 -23.70 -9.08
N SER A 637 9.99 -23.91 -10.30
CA SER A 637 10.78 -23.65 -11.51
C SER A 637 10.87 -22.14 -11.74
N SER A 638 12.09 -21.58 -11.74
CA SER A 638 12.34 -20.14 -11.94
C SER A 638 11.46 -19.24 -11.06
N TRP A 639 11.39 -19.54 -9.75
CA TRP A 639 10.62 -18.76 -8.76
C TRP A 639 9.13 -18.57 -9.11
N SER A 640 8.58 -19.33 -10.05
CA SER A 640 7.24 -19.09 -10.58
C SER A 640 6.16 -19.67 -9.69
N VAL A 641 5.40 -18.78 -9.05
CA VAL A 641 4.23 -19.11 -8.20
C VAL A 641 3.10 -19.74 -9.02
N LYS A 642 3.03 -19.44 -10.32
CA LYS A 642 1.99 -19.96 -11.24
C LYS A 642 1.88 -21.48 -11.17
N SER A 643 3.01 -22.18 -11.17
CA SER A 643 3.06 -23.65 -11.16
C SER A 643 2.41 -24.29 -9.93
N ILE A 644 2.41 -23.59 -8.78
CA ILE A 644 1.94 -24.10 -7.48
C ILE A 644 0.43 -23.91 -7.29
N PHE A 645 -0.12 -22.82 -7.81
CA PHE A 645 -1.54 -22.52 -7.70
C PHE A 645 -2.34 -23.01 -8.90
N ASP A 646 -1.70 -23.13 -10.06
CA ASP A 646 -2.35 -23.61 -11.27
C ASP A 646 -2.25 -25.15 -11.39
N THR A 647 -1.55 -25.83 -10.48
CA THR A 647 -1.68 -27.28 -10.25
C THR A 647 -2.96 -27.58 -9.48
N THR A 648 -4.09 -27.50 -10.19
CA THR A 648 -5.16 -28.43 -9.88
C THR A 648 -4.62 -29.81 -10.27
N SER A 649 -4.21 -30.61 -9.28
CA SER A 649 -4.28 -32.05 -9.47
C SER A 649 -5.70 -32.33 -9.94
N VAL A 650 -5.88 -32.65 -11.23
CA VAL A 650 -7.19 -32.95 -11.77
C VAL A 650 -7.68 -34.16 -10.97
N ASN A 651 -8.60 -33.91 -10.05
CA ASN A 651 -9.19 -34.95 -9.21
C ASN A 651 -10.20 -35.69 -10.06
N TYR A 652 -9.71 -36.61 -10.88
CA TYR A 652 -10.56 -37.51 -11.63
C TYR A 652 -11.37 -38.37 -10.67
N ASN A 653 -12.63 -38.59 -10.99
CA ASN A 653 -13.46 -39.54 -10.27
C ASN A 653 -12.75 -40.91 -10.25
N PRO A 654 -12.47 -41.49 -9.07
CA PRO A 654 -11.71 -42.73 -8.95
C PRO A 654 -12.40 -43.94 -9.61
N LEU A 655 -13.69 -43.84 -9.92
CA LEU A 655 -14.45 -44.87 -10.62
C LEU A 655 -13.99 -45.07 -12.07
N TYR A 656 -13.36 -44.06 -12.69
CA TYR A 656 -13.00 -44.09 -14.09
C TYR A 656 -11.49 -44.29 -14.29
N LYS A 657 -11.15 -45.13 -15.27
CA LYS A 657 -9.76 -45.34 -15.67
C LYS A 657 -9.19 -44.05 -16.25
N LYS A 658 -7.92 -43.77 -15.93
CA LYS A 658 -7.16 -42.67 -16.54
C LYS A 658 -6.43 -43.19 -17.78
N VAL A 659 -6.54 -42.48 -18.88
CA VAL A 659 -5.81 -42.76 -20.13
C VAL A 659 -5.12 -41.50 -20.62
N ARG A 660 -4.07 -41.63 -21.43
CA ARG A 660 -3.49 -40.46 -22.11
C ARG A 660 -4.33 -40.14 -23.35
N ILE A 661 -4.43 -38.86 -23.70
CA ILE A 661 -5.11 -38.46 -24.94
C ILE A 661 -4.50 -39.17 -26.14
N GLY A 662 -3.18 -39.29 -26.22
CA GLY A 662 -2.49 -40.01 -27.29
C GLY A 662 -2.77 -41.51 -27.37
N ASP A 663 -3.42 -42.11 -26.36
CA ASP A 663 -3.87 -43.51 -26.41
C ASP A 663 -5.21 -43.67 -27.13
N VAL A 664 -5.98 -42.56 -27.29
CA VAL A 664 -7.33 -42.55 -27.89
C VAL A 664 -7.43 -41.66 -29.14
N VAL A 665 -6.35 -40.97 -29.51
CA VAL A 665 -6.25 -40.21 -30.76
C VAL A 665 -4.92 -40.48 -31.45
N SER A 666 -4.87 -40.33 -32.77
CA SER A 666 -3.65 -40.51 -33.56
C SER A 666 -3.44 -39.35 -34.52
N LEU A 667 -2.20 -38.83 -34.62
CA LEU A 667 -1.92 -37.65 -35.44
C LEU A 667 -2.11 -37.98 -36.93
N SER A 668 -2.90 -37.16 -37.62
CA SER A 668 -3.16 -37.30 -39.06
C SER A 668 -1.85 -37.23 -39.86
N LYS A 669 -1.70 -38.18 -40.79
CA LYS A 669 -0.58 -38.27 -41.72
C LYS A 669 -0.89 -37.68 -43.10
N ASP A 670 -2.08 -37.12 -43.28
CA ASP A 670 -2.56 -36.55 -44.55
C ASP A 670 -1.96 -35.16 -44.82
N VAL A 671 -0.63 -35.12 -44.88
CA VAL A 671 0.14 -33.90 -45.13
C VAL A 671 0.39 -33.78 -46.63
N ILE A 672 -0.10 -32.70 -47.21
CA ILE A 672 -0.01 -32.42 -48.64
C ILE A 672 0.96 -31.25 -48.92
N CYS A 673 1.45 -31.19 -50.15
CA CYS A 673 2.13 -30.01 -50.69
C CYS A 673 1.13 -29.24 -51.55
N VAL A 674 0.88 -27.97 -51.21
CA VAL A 674 -0.06 -27.10 -51.91
C VAL A 674 0.42 -26.82 -53.33
N GLU A 675 -0.38 -27.23 -54.30
CA GLU A 675 -0.11 -27.01 -55.73
C GLU A 675 -0.56 -25.61 -56.18
N PRO A 676 0.23 -24.89 -57.01
CA PRO A 676 -0.07 -23.50 -57.37
C PRO A 676 -1.42 -23.25 -58.05
N ASN A 677 -1.93 -24.22 -58.81
CA ASN A 677 -3.10 -24.05 -59.68
C ASN A 677 -4.38 -24.70 -59.12
N ILE A 678 -4.36 -25.17 -57.88
CA ILE A 678 -5.51 -25.76 -57.20
C ILE A 678 -6.05 -24.76 -56.19
N GLU A 679 -7.37 -24.67 -56.07
CA GLU A 679 -8.05 -23.86 -55.06
C GLU A 679 -8.20 -24.65 -53.76
N TYR A 680 -7.90 -24.00 -52.63
CA TYR A 680 -7.96 -24.62 -51.32
C TYR A 680 -8.76 -23.77 -50.34
N THR A 681 -9.70 -24.40 -49.65
CA THR A 681 -10.37 -23.85 -48.47
C THR A 681 -9.47 -24.03 -47.25
N ARG A 682 -9.19 -22.94 -46.54
CA ARG A 682 -8.37 -22.95 -45.32
C ARG A 682 -9.25 -22.80 -44.09
N LEU A 683 -8.92 -23.54 -43.04
CA LEU A 683 -9.66 -23.47 -41.77
C LEU A 683 -8.91 -22.67 -40.70
N THR A 684 -9.67 -22.15 -39.76
CA THR A 684 -9.21 -21.63 -38.47
C THR A 684 -10.10 -22.16 -37.35
N VAL A 685 -9.61 -22.09 -36.12
CA VAL A 685 -10.38 -22.50 -34.94
C VAL A 685 -10.62 -21.29 -34.05
N LYS A 686 -11.87 -21.10 -33.61
CA LYS A 686 -12.22 -19.96 -32.75
C LYS A 686 -11.85 -20.21 -31.30
N LEU A 687 -11.51 -19.14 -30.58
CA LEU A 687 -11.27 -19.17 -29.14
C LEU A 687 -12.54 -19.58 -28.38
N PHE A 688 -12.34 -20.09 -27.16
CA PHE A 688 -13.39 -20.40 -26.19
C PHE A 688 -14.39 -21.45 -26.67
N ASN A 689 -13.90 -22.50 -27.35
CA ASN A 689 -14.68 -23.62 -27.85
C ASN A 689 -15.86 -23.22 -28.77
N LYS A 690 -15.65 -22.20 -29.61
CA LYS A 690 -16.65 -21.74 -30.60
C LYS A 690 -16.56 -22.47 -31.95
N GLY A 691 -15.87 -23.61 -31.97
CA GLY A 691 -15.76 -24.49 -33.13
C GLY A 691 -14.81 -24.01 -34.23
N ILE A 692 -14.86 -24.75 -35.35
CA ILE A 692 -14.05 -24.54 -36.54
C ILE A 692 -14.78 -23.62 -37.51
N GLN A 693 -14.04 -22.74 -38.18
CA GLN A 693 -14.59 -21.84 -39.19
C GLN A 693 -13.73 -21.87 -40.46
N GLU A 694 -14.38 -21.75 -41.62
CA GLU A 694 -13.70 -21.39 -42.85
C GLU A 694 -13.05 -20.00 -42.70
N ARG A 695 -11.75 -19.92 -43.00
CA ARG A 695 -11.00 -18.67 -42.99
C ARG A 695 -11.17 -17.95 -44.33
N ASP A 696 -10.85 -18.65 -45.40
CA ASP A 696 -10.93 -18.19 -46.79
C ASP A 696 -10.71 -19.36 -47.75
N THR A 697 -11.10 -19.16 -49.00
CA THR A 697 -10.80 -20.06 -50.12
C THR A 697 -9.90 -19.31 -51.10
N VAL A 698 -8.70 -19.86 -51.37
CA VAL A 698 -7.66 -19.19 -52.15
C VAL A 698 -6.90 -20.17 -53.05
N ILE A 699 -6.40 -19.67 -54.18
CA ILE A 699 -5.56 -20.47 -55.09
C ILE A 699 -4.19 -20.75 -54.47
N GLY A 700 -3.66 -21.96 -54.66
CA GLY A 700 -2.46 -22.44 -53.98
C GLY A 700 -1.19 -21.61 -54.25
N ALA A 701 -1.14 -20.85 -55.35
CA ALA A 701 -0.07 -19.89 -55.62
C ALA A 701 0.04 -18.80 -54.54
N GLN A 702 -1.10 -18.35 -53.97
CA GLN A 702 -1.17 -17.29 -52.95
C GLN A 702 -0.91 -17.79 -51.53
N ILE A 703 -0.83 -19.11 -51.33
CA ILE A 703 -0.57 -19.71 -50.02
C ILE A 703 0.94 -19.77 -49.77
N GLY A 704 1.43 -18.99 -48.79
CA GLY A 704 2.86 -18.96 -48.46
C GLY A 704 3.41 -20.26 -47.86
N THR A 705 2.65 -20.90 -46.97
CA THR A 705 3.05 -22.18 -46.35
C THR A 705 2.61 -23.35 -47.23
N LYS A 706 3.54 -23.97 -47.94
CA LYS A 706 3.24 -25.03 -48.92
C LYS A 706 2.92 -26.39 -48.30
N ARG A 707 3.52 -26.73 -47.15
CA ARG A 707 3.24 -27.99 -46.45
C ARG A 707 2.07 -27.78 -45.50
N GLN A 708 0.93 -28.38 -45.80
CA GLN A 708 -0.30 -28.27 -45.00
C GLN A 708 -0.92 -29.64 -44.75
N THR A 709 -1.80 -29.73 -43.76
CA THR A 709 -2.52 -30.96 -43.44
C THR A 709 -3.94 -30.86 -44.00
N ARG A 710 -4.35 -31.84 -44.80
CA ARG A 710 -5.74 -31.97 -45.27
C ARG A 710 -6.58 -32.60 -44.17
N VAL A 711 -7.79 -32.08 -43.97
CA VAL A 711 -8.70 -32.52 -42.91
C VAL A 711 -9.85 -33.37 -43.47
N LYS A 712 -10.38 -34.26 -42.64
CA LYS A 712 -11.55 -35.12 -42.93
C LYS A 712 -12.64 -34.90 -41.88
N GLY A 713 -13.90 -35.15 -42.27
CA GLY A 713 -15.01 -35.12 -41.33
C GLY A 713 -14.76 -36.04 -40.12
N GLY A 714 -15.07 -35.56 -38.92
CA GLY A 714 -14.90 -36.29 -37.66
C GLY A 714 -13.49 -36.21 -37.03
N GLN A 715 -12.51 -35.58 -37.69
CA GLN A 715 -11.19 -35.36 -37.09
C GLN A 715 -11.23 -34.26 -36.02
N PHE A 716 -10.36 -34.35 -35.02
CA PHE A 716 -10.16 -33.30 -34.00
C PHE A 716 -9.03 -32.36 -34.42
N ILE A 717 -9.27 -31.05 -34.32
CA ILE A 717 -8.26 -30.01 -34.59
C ILE A 717 -8.02 -29.18 -33.34
N ILE A 718 -6.75 -28.90 -33.02
CA ILE A 718 -6.34 -27.96 -31.96
C ILE A 718 -5.25 -27.01 -32.42
N SER A 719 -5.40 -25.72 -32.10
CA SER A 719 -4.38 -24.69 -32.32
C SER A 719 -3.21 -24.85 -31.35
N LYS A 720 -1.98 -24.88 -31.87
CA LYS A 720 -0.77 -24.83 -31.02
C LYS A 720 -0.62 -23.48 -30.33
N ILE A 721 -1.13 -22.39 -30.89
CA ILE A 721 -0.94 -21.04 -30.32
C ILE A 721 -2.00 -20.77 -29.24
N ASP A 722 -3.24 -21.15 -29.54
CA ASP A 722 -4.43 -20.75 -28.78
C ASP A 722 -5.16 -21.92 -28.13
N GLY A 723 -4.63 -23.16 -28.19
CA GLY A 723 -5.25 -24.34 -27.58
C GLY A 723 -5.49 -24.20 -26.07
N LYS A 724 -4.67 -23.40 -25.37
CA LYS A 724 -4.85 -23.01 -23.95
C LYS A 724 -6.11 -22.17 -23.69
N SER A 725 -6.66 -21.55 -24.73
CA SER A 725 -7.87 -20.73 -24.70
C SER A 725 -9.03 -21.47 -25.37
N ALA A 726 -9.01 -22.80 -25.32
CA ALA A 726 -9.99 -23.69 -25.93
C ALA A 726 -10.19 -23.48 -27.44
N ALA A 727 -9.12 -23.19 -28.18
CA ALA A 727 -9.15 -23.12 -29.64
C ALA A 727 -8.97 -24.52 -30.26
N PHE A 728 -9.99 -25.36 -30.13
CA PHE A 728 -10.10 -26.68 -30.73
C PHE A 728 -11.54 -26.98 -31.18
N GLY A 729 -11.74 -28.07 -31.91
CA GLY A 729 -13.07 -28.54 -32.30
C GLY A 729 -13.04 -29.80 -33.18
N ILE A 730 -14.23 -30.33 -33.48
CA ILE A 730 -14.43 -31.46 -34.40
C ILE A 730 -14.75 -30.95 -35.81
N VAL A 731 -14.11 -31.53 -36.82
CA VAL A 731 -14.31 -31.18 -38.23
C VAL A 731 -15.68 -31.69 -38.69
N ASP A 732 -16.54 -30.76 -39.10
CA ASP A 732 -17.80 -31.08 -39.74
C ASP A 732 -17.57 -31.71 -41.13
N SER A 733 -18.43 -32.64 -41.53
CA SER A 733 -18.32 -33.32 -42.83
C SER A 733 -18.38 -32.34 -44.03
N SER A 734 -19.03 -31.18 -43.86
CA SER A 734 -19.05 -30.12 -44.87
C SER A 734 -17.69 -29.45 -45.12
N LEU A 735 -16.74 -29.60 -44.19
CA LEU A 735 -15.39 -29.04 -44.27
C LEU A 735 -14.33 -30.05 -44.73
N GLU A 736 -14.76 -31.24 -45.17
CA GLU A 736 -13.87 -32.28 -45.67
C GLU A 736 -13.05 -31.80 -46.88
N GLY A 737 -11.76 -32.12 -46.89
CA GLY A 737 -10.84 -31.73 -47.96
C GLY A 737 -10.19 -30.35 -47.78
N ALA A 738 -10.67 -29.55 -46.82
CA ALA A 738 -10.03 -28.30 -46.45
C ALA A 738 -8.63 -28.53 -45.84
N ILE A 739 -7.84 -27.46 -45.72
CA ILE A 739 -6.45 -27.54 -45.27
C ILE A 739 -6.15 -26.62 -44.08
N VAL A 740 -5.20 -27.04 -43.25
CA VAL A 740 -4.69 -26.25 -42.13
C VAL A 740 -3.16 -26.21 -42.10
N THR A 741 -2.63 -25.13 -41.54
CA THR A 741 -1.18 -24.95 -41.40
C THR A 741 -0.60 -25.87 -40.31
N PRO A 742 0.72 -26.07 -40.27
CA PRO A 742 1.38 -26.86 -39.22
C PRO A 742 1.22 -26.32 -37.78
N ASP A 743 0.67 -25.10 -37.62
CA ASP A 743 0.30 -24.55 -36.31
C ASP A 743 -0.98 -25.18 -35.75
N PHE A 744 -1.71 -25.97 -36.54
CA PHE A 744 -2.83 -26.80 -36.09
C PHE A 744 -2.41 -28.26 -36.05
N LEU A 745 -2.71 -28.94 -34.94
CA LEU A 745 -2.60 -30.39 -34.82
C LEU A 745 -3.93 -31.01 -35.23
N VAL A 746 -3.89 -32.00 -36.12
CA VAL A 746 -5.07 -32.71 -36.63
C VAL A 746 -4.96 -34.16 -36.20
N TYR A 747 -6.00 -34.70 -35.58
CA TYR A 747 -6.02 -36.05 -35.04
C TYR A 747 -7.23 -36.85 -35.55
N ASP A 748 -6.98 -38.11 -35.87
CA ASP A 748 -7.99 -39.15 -36.01
C ASP A 748 -8.37 -39.67 -34.61
N ILE A 749 -9.67 -39.74 -34.32
CA ILE A 749 -10.20 -40.17 -33.01
C ILE A 749 -10.54 -41.66 -33.08
N ASP A 750 -10.10 -42.44 -32.09
CA ASP A 750 -10.54 -43.83 -31.94
C ASP A 750 -11.95 -43.88 -31.33
N THR A 751 -12.95 -43.86 -32.20
CA THR A 751 -14.37 -43.86 -31.83
C THR A 751 -14.84 -45.16 -31.15
N THR A 752 -13.99 -46.19 -31.11
CA THR A 752 -14.26 -47.41 -30.32
C THR A 752 -14.01 -47.20 -28.82
N GLN A 753 -13.20 -46.19 -28.46
CA GLN A 753 -12.80 -45.89 -27.09
C GLN A 753 -13.40 -44.58 -26.57
N ILE A 754 -13.50 -43.55 -27.41
CA ILE A 754 -13.96 -42.22 -26.99
C ILE A 754 -14.89 -41.57 -28.03
N LEU A 755 -15.96 -40.93 -27.56
CA LEU A 755 -16.83 -40.14 -28.43
C LEU A 755 -16.21 -38.76 -28.72
N PRO A 756 -16.24 -38.26 -29.97
CA PRO A 756 -15.70 -36.95 -30.33
C PRO A 756 -16.19 -35.80 -29.44
N GLU A 757 -17.50 -35.80 -29.15
CA GLU A 757 -18.16 -34.77 -28.33
C GLU A 757 -17.77 -34.89 -26.85
N TYR A 758 -17.50 -36.11 -26.38
CA TYR A 758 -16.98 -36.33 -25.03
C TYR A 758 -15.57 -35.77 -24.90
N LEU A 759 -14.70 -36.04 -25.88
CA LEU A 759 -13.34 -35.51 -25.91
C LEU A 759 -13.35 -33.97 -25.91
N GLU A 760 -14.18 -33.35 -26.76
CA GLU A 760 -14.32 -31.90 -26.80
C GLU A 760 -14.71 -31.34 -25.42
N LEU A 761 -15.75 -31.90 -24.78
CA LEU A 761 -16.22 -31.43 -23.48
C LEU A 761 -15.21 -31.64 -22.35
N VAL A 762 -14.52 -32.78 -22.30
CA VAL A 762 -13.46 -33.01 -21.30
C VAL A 762 -12.37 -31.95 -21.44
N LEU A 763 -11.98 -31.61 -22.68
CA LEU A 763 -10.94 -30.60 -22.93
C LEU A 763 -11.38 -29.17 -22.59
N THR A 764 -12.68 -28.88 -22.49
CA THR A 764 -13.17 -27.59 -21.99
C THR A 764 -13.10 -27.43 -20.48
N ASN A 765 -12.74 -28.48 -19.74
CA ASN A 765 -12.58 -28.37 -18.30
C ASN A 765 -11.42 -27.41 -17.94
N ASP A 766 -11.70 -26.46 -17.04
CA ASP A 766 -10.74 -25.42 -16.64
C ASP A 766 -9.41 -26.00 -16.14
N ALA A 767 -9.44 -27.14 -15.43
CA ALA A 767 -8.22 -27.76 -14.93
C ALA A 767 -7.32 -28.28 -16.06
N ILE A 768 -7.92 -28.81 -17.14
CA ILE A 768 -7.19 -29.28 -18.33
C ILE A 768 -6.69 -28.09 -19.17
N LEU A 769 -7.51 -27.06 -19.37
CA LEU A 769 -7.10 -25.83 -20.06
C LEU A 769 -5.95 -25.12 -19.32
N ASN A 770 -5.98 -25.11 -17.99
CA ASN A 770 -4.89 -24.62 -17.15
C ASN A 770 -3.61 -25.44 -17.35
N GLN A 771 -3.70 -26.77 -17.41
CA GLN A 771 -2.55 -27.63 -17.70
C GLN A 771 -1.90 -27.29 -19.06
N PHE A 772 -2.70 -27.02 -20.09
CA PHE A 772 -2.20 -26.55 -21.39
C PHE A 772 -1.54 -25.17 -21.30
N SER A 773 -2.11 -24.25 -20.52
CA SER A 773 -1.56 -22.90 -20.28
C SER A 773 -0.20 -22.93 -19.56
N ILE A 774 -0.02 -23.82 -18.59
CA ILE A 774 1.23 -23.98 -17.81
C ILE A 774 2.31 -24.63 -18.66
N SER A 775 1.95 -25.66 -19.41
CA SER A 775 2.90 -26.50 -20.16
C SER A 775 3.33 -25.89 -21.51
N SER A 776 2.80 -24.71 -21.86
CA SER A 776 3.14 -23.99 -23.09
C SER A 776 4.33 -23.06 -22.89
N SER A 777 5.43 -23.30 -23.61
CA SER A 777 6.67 -22.52 -23.54
C SER A 777 6.68 -21.32 -24.50
N GLY A 778 7.28 -20.17 -24.09
CA GLY A 778 7.52 -18.99 -24.95
C GLY A 778 7.44 -17.63 -24.23
N THR A 779 7.95 -16.56 -24.86
CA THR A 779 7.81 -15.17 -24.38
C THR A 779 6.38 -14.64 -24.61
N THR A 780 6.01 -13.56 -23.92
CA THR A 780 4.67 -12.96 -23.86
C THR A 780 4.01 -12.85 -25.25
N GLY A 781 2.79 -13.40 -25.37
CA GLY A 781 1.99 -13.42 -26.61
C GLY A 781 2.23 -14.59 -27.58
N ARG A 782 3.29 -15.41 -27.42
CA ARG A 782 3.59 -16.56 -28.33
C ARG A 782 3.97 -17.85 -27.59
N ARG A 783 3.24 -18.20 -26.53
CA ARG A 783 3.37 -19.51 -25.86
C ARG A 783 2.66 -20.59 -26.67
N ARG A 784 3.40 -21.60 -27.13
CA ARG A 784 2.88 -22.70 -27.98
C ARG A 784 2.66 -23.99 -27.18
N LEU A 785 1.50 -24.60 -27.34
CA LEU A 785 1.18 -25.96 -26.89
C LEU A 785 1.93 -26.97 -27.76
N SER A 786 2.78 -27.79 -27.13
CA SER A 786 3.50 -28.83 -27.85
C SER A 786 2.63 -30.09 -28.03
N GLN A 787 2.87 -30.81 -29.13
CA GLN A 787 2.20 -32.09 -29.40
C GLN A 787 2.38 -33.08 -28.24
N LYS A 788 3.61 -33.22 -27.74
CA LYS A 788 3.95 -34.12 -26.63
C LYS A 788 3.18 -33.79 -25.35
N VAL A 789 2.96 -32.50 -25.07
CA VAL A 789 2.15 -32.08 -23.91
C VAL A 789 0.71 -32.52 -24.08
N PHE A 790 0.11 -32.22 -25.23
CA PHE A 790 -1.28 -32.60 -25.53
C PHE A 790 -1.48 -34.12 -25.45
N GLU A 791 -0.63 -34.91 -26.11
CA GLU A 791 -0.75 -36.37 -26.15
C GLU A 791 -0.56 -37.03 -24.78
N ASN A 792 0.27 -36.46 -23.89
CA ASN A 792 0.51 -37.02 -22.56
C ASN A 792 -0.46 -36.53 -21.47
N THR A 793 -1.34 -35.58 -21.78
CA THR A 793 -2.38 -35.15 -20.85
C THR A 793 -3.31 -36.32 -20.55
N LEU A 794 -3.63 -36.51 -19.27
CA LEU A 794 -4.50 -37.57 -18.80
C LEU A 794 -5.96 -37.12 -18.85
N ILE A 795 -6.86 -38.05 -19.15
CA ILE A 795 -8.31 -37.87 -19.07
C ILE A 795 -8.95 -39.08 -18.36
N ALA A 796 -10.08 -38.85 -17.70
CA ALA A 796 -10.92 -39.94 -17.23
C ALA A 796 -11.69 -40.53 -18.43
N LEU A 797 -11.71 -41.85 -18.56
CA LEU A 797 -12.37 -42.54 -19.66
C LEU A 797 -13.40 -43.54 -19.11
N PRO A 798 -14.68 -43.16 -19.02
CA PRO A 798 -15.79 -44.08 -18.77
C PRO A 798 -16.11 -44.92 -20.03
N SER A 799 -16.96 -45.94 -19.88
CA SER A 799 -17.40 -46.77 -21.01
C SER A 799 -18.15 -45.94 -22.07
N ILE A 800 -18.18 -46.39 -23.34
CA ILE A 800 -18.89 -45.68 -24.41
C ILE A 800 -20.36 -45.42 -24.07
N ASP A 801 -21.06 -46.40 -23.48
CA ASP A 801 -22.47 -46.23 -23.11
C ASP A 801 -22.65 -45.20 -21.99
N GLU A 802 -21.72 -45.14 -21.05
CA GLU A 802 -21.71 -44.12 -20.01
C GLU A 802 -21.35 -42.73 -20.54
N GLN A 803 -20.41 -42.64 -21.50
CA GLN A 803 -20.16 -41.39 -22.24
C GLN A 803 -21.43 -40.90 -22.94
N ARG A 804 -22.17 -41.78 -23.63
CA ARG A 804 -23.45 -41.44 -24.27
C ARG A 804 -24.47 -40.90 -23.25
N ASN A 805 -24.59 -41.56 -22.10
CA ASN A 805 -25.49 -41.14 -21.04
C ASN A 805 -25.14 -39.76 -20.47
N LEU A 806 -23.84 -39.48 -20.25
CA LEU A 806 -23.36 -38.18 -19.80
C LEU A 806 -23.63 -37.07 -20.82
N LEU A 807 -23.58 -37.40 -22.11
CA LEU A 807 -23.77 -36.44 -23.21
C LEU A 807 -25.23 -36.21 -23.61
N ALA A 808 -26.12 -37.19 -23.42
CA ALA A 808 -27.47 -37.20 -24.00
C ALA A 808 -28.22 -35.88 -23.81
N LYS A 809 -28.28 -35.37 -22.57
CA LYS A 809 -28.98 -34.12 -22.25
C LYS A 809 -28.28 -32.87 -22.80
N ILE A 810 -26.95 -32.89 -22.88
CA ILE A 810 -26.17 -31.77 -23.42
C ILE A 810 -26.38 -31.66 -24.93
N LEU A 811 -26.40 -32.79 -25.63
CA LEU A 811 -26.64 -32.83 -27.08
C LEU A 811 -28.06 -32.38 -27.43
N GLU A 812 -29.06 -32.82 -26.67
CA GLU A 812 -30.46 -32.38 -26.82
C GLU A 812 -30.60 -30.84 -26.67
N ILE A 813 -29.93 -30.26 -25.68
CA ILE A 813 -29.91 -28.80 -25.48
C ILE A 813 -29.20 -28.09 -26.63
N ARG A 814 -28.05 -28.61 -27.10
CA ARG A 814 -27.30 -28.03 -28.23
C ARG A 814 -28.13 -28.03 -29.54
N GLU A 815 -28.86 -29.10 -29.82
CA GLU A 815 -29.77 -29.14 -30.98
C GLU A 815 -30.88 -28.10 -30.87
N THR A 816 -31.46 -27.95 -29.68
CA THR A 816 -32.49 -26.94 -29.42
C THR A 816 -31.93 -25.52 -29.59
N GLN A 817 -30.73 -25.26 -29.08
CA GLN A 817 -30.04 -23.97 -29.24
C GLN A 817 -29.79 -23.65 -30.71
N LYS A 818 -29.29 -24.61 -31.49
CA LYS A 818 -29.05 -24.42 -32.93
C LYS A 818 -30.34 -24.07 -33.67
N SER A 819 -31.43 -24.78 -33.37
CA SER A 819 -32.75 -24.48 -33.96
C SER A 819 -33.23 -23.05 -33.63
N LEU A 820 -33.05 -22.60 -32.38
CA LEU A 820 -33.40 -21.25 -31.95
C LEU A 820 -32.53 -20.17 -32.63
N GLU A 821 -31.23 -20.41 -32.78
CA GLU A 821 -30.32 -19.49 -33.48
C GLU A 821 -30.70 -19.35 -34.96
N GLU A 822 -31.02 -20.45 -35.64
CA GLU A 822 -31.51 -20.44 -37.02
C GLU A 822 -32.84 -19.67 -37.16
N GLN A 823 -33.77 -19.84 -36.20
CA GLN A 823 -35.02 -19.08 -36.17
C GLN A 823 -34.76 -17.59 -35.95
N MET A 824 -33.88 -17.23 -35.02
CA MET A 824 -33.51 -15.84 -34.74
C MET A 824 -32.90 -15.18 -35.98
N GLN A 825 -31.99 -15.87 -36.67
CA GLN A 825 -31.37 -15.36 -37.89
C GLN A 825 -32.40 -15.12 -38.99
N LYS A 826 -33.34 -16.05 -39.20
CA LYS A 826 -34.47 -15.87 -40.14
C LYS A 826 -35.35 -14.69 -39.76
N SER A 827 -35.61 -14.47 -38.46
CA SER A 827 -36.38 -13.32 -37.98
C SER A 827 -35.64 -12.00 -38.21
N ILE A 828 -34.32 -11.96 -38.00
CA ILE A 828 -33.47 -10.79 -38.28
C ILE A 828 -33.44 -10.50 -39.78
N GLU A 829 -33.26 -11.51 -40.62
CA GLU A 829 -33.31 -11.36 -42.08
C GLU A 829 -34.68 -10.87 -42.55
N TYR A 830 -35.77 -11.43 -42.00
CA TYR A 830 -37.12 -10.96 -42.29
C TYR A 830 -37.32 -9.51 -41.89
N PHE A 831 -36.87 -9.12 -40.69
CA PHE A 831 -36.91 -7.73 -40.23
C PHE A 831 -36.10 -6.80 -41.15
N ASN A 832 -34.86 -7.19 -41.48
CA ASN A 832 -33.99 -6.39 -42.34
C ASN A 832 -34.57 -6.22 -43.74
N ASN A 833 -35.14 -7.27 -44.32
CA ASN A 833 -35.86 -7.18 -45.59
C ASN A 833 -37.10 -6.27 -45.46
N LYS A 834 -37.86 -6.36 -44.36
CA LYS A 834 -39.03 -5.50 -44.14
C LYS A 834 -38.71 -4.01 -43.97
N ILE A 835 -37.53 -3.66 -43.44
CA ILE A 835 -37.17 -2.29 -43.06
C ILE A 835 -36.21 -1.63 -44.06
N PHE A 836 -35.29 -2.40 -44.64
CA PHE A 836 -34.18 -1.88 -45.44
C PHE A 836 -34.15 -2.36 -46.89
N SER A 837 -35.07 -3.25 -47.31
CA SER A 837 -35.21 -3.66 -48.72
C SER A 837 -36.38 -2.99 -49.44
#